data_AF-A0ABD5R8X2-F1
#
_entry.id   AF-A0ABD5R8X2-F1
#
_cell.length_a   1.000
_cell.length_b   1.000
_cell.length_c   1.000
_cell.angle_alpha   90.00
_cell.angle_beta   90.00
_cell.angle_gamma   90.00
#
_symmetry.space_group_name_H-M   'P 1'
#
loop_
_entity.id
_entity.type
_entity.pdbx_description
1 polymer ?
#
loop_
_entity_poly.entity_id
_entity_poly.type
_entity_poly.pdbx_seq_one_letter_code
_entity_poly.pdbx_strand_id
1 'polypeptide(L)'
;MTDDGLRLTRRKVLGSLGAVGIGSVGAGLGTTAFFSDEESFQNNSLVAGELDMMVAFQEHYSDWSDDENDDLTDSSLNGPLETTEDDSDSDIDGDGVDDWEVVMTEGEPSLVPEDYVGFPVPMEPLIAVPEECVDDFMANTSIDAYPDSDDDGIQDTIHSRNTLSSHYGYSGQQLEDAFRKQFANLSDGENLKNRTRDYRGKPLVQMQDVKPGDMGEVTFGMHTFNNPGHVWMTGQLVQAGEHGHTEPEADDADEHGSADELTTNVQTAQVELLDEIQVAIWHDDGDNVLSGENYGGDAEQLVATHDTADSGIMASQEEALVHRGTLRETLSVLETGGLLLDADPTTEGHDCFPNSTTRYCAMAWWLPADHANEIQTDSVAFDMGFYTEQCRHNTGVGDVRRVSLGSDEAEQFGFASASGDGAVGSGYWTDDDDQTNSDEPDPGNYEQFYIGTFYFDFAPLPPFTVGEIESVRYRTRRDSGVPLGKEFFAEIWTTVDSDPNPDAGYYGKLLQALPEDSFDTDAPADEWVTWRTESGSNQLTWYDTARDYGTSDGNPPPYYGQDTGATLSDIQSTGSFQWSDYVSDAETTEINYRDMQVKTMRFAVGSDWYQDHSGDIDGIEIRLESGDGVIYDLEP
;
A
#
# COMPACT_ATOMS: atom_id res chain seq x y z
N MET A 1 -48.85 48.59 -8.29
CA MET A 1 -48.80 48.51 -9.76
C MET A 1 -47.57 47.71 -10.12
N THR A 2 -47.63 46.51 -10.67
CA THR A 2 -48.67 45.47 -10.73
C THR A 2 -47.95 44.29 -11.38
N ASP A 3 -48.13 43.13 -10.76
CA ASP A 3 -47.91 41.76 -11.16
C ASP A 3 -47.75 41.35 -12.64
N ASP A 4 -47.21 40.13 -12.74
CA ASP A 4 -47.50 39.05 -13.70
C ASP A 4 -46.58 38.86 -14.92
N GLY A 5 -45.69 37.86 -14.78
CA GLY A 5 -46.03 36.50 -15.21
C GLY A 5 -45.48 36.03 -16.58
N LEU A 6 -44.96 34.78 -16.58
CA LEU A 6 -45.07 33.69 -17.58
C LEU A 6 -43.76 32.87 -17.62
N ARG A 7 -43.60 31.85 -16.77
CA ARG A 7 -43.87 30.41 -17.02
C ARG A 7 -43.43 29.86 -18.39
N LEU A 8 -42.47 28.93 -18.30
CA LEU A 8 -42.03 27.85 -19.20
C LEU A 8 -42.96 27.45 -20.36
N THR A 9 -42.40 27.05 -21.52
CA THR A 9 -42.73 25.75 -22.13
C THR A 9 -41.78 25.30 -23.25
N ARG A 10 -41.63 23.97 -23.29
CA ARG A 10 -40.93 23.08 -24.24
C ARG A 10 -41.38 23.28 -25.70
N ARG A 11 -40.47 23.08 -26.66
CA ARG A 11 -40.53 22.08 -27.77
C ARG A 11 -39.87 22.53 -29.09
N LYS A 12 -38.99 21.65 -29.54
CA LYS A 12 -38.93 21.01 -30.88
C LYS A 12 -38.39 21.81 -32.08
N VAL A 13 -37.26 21.27 -32.58
CA VAL A 13 -37.12 20.62 -33.91
C VAL A 13 -36.97 21.53 -35.14
N LEU A 14 -35.85 21.28 -35.85
CA LEU A 14 -35.55 21.43 -37.29
C LEU A 14 -35.67 22.85 -37.86
N GLY A 15 -34.59 23.44 -38.36
CA GLY A 15 -33.86 22.90 -39.51
C GLY A 15 -34.48 23.48 -40.78
N SER A 16 -34.03 24.66 -41.20
CA SER A 16 -34.03 25.15 -42.58
C SER A 16 -33.70 26.64 -42.62
N LEU A 17 -33.10 27.06 -43.74
CA LEU A 17 -32.73 28.42 -44.12
C LEU A 17 -31.34 28.88 -43.68
N GLY A 18 -30.34 28.31 -44.37
CA GLY A 18 -29.25 29.14 -44.86
C GLY A 18 -29.74 30.17 -45.89
N ALA A 19 -28.86 31.14 -46.14
CA ALA A 19 -28.83 32.10 -47.25
C ALA A 19 -29.56 33.44 -47.07
N VAL A 20 -28.81 34.40 -46.52
CA VAL A 20 -28.30 35.63 -47.21
C VAL A 20 -29.31 36.65 -47.73
N GLY A 21 -29.04 37.93 -47.40
CA GLY A 21 -28.82 38.91 -48.47
C GLY A 21 -29.54 40.26 -48.37
N ILE A 22 -28.74 41.28 -48.08
CA ILE A 22 -29.02 42.70 -48.14
C ILE A 22 -29.33 43.19 -49.57
N GLY A 23 -30.27 44.14 -49.67
CA GLY A 23 -30.19 45.38 -50.46
C GLY A 23 -29.59 45.39 -51.89
N SER A 24 -30.50 45.54 -52.85
CA SER A 24 -30.45 46.47 -54.01
C SER A 24 -29.34 46.39 -55.10
N VAL A 25 -29.81 46.00 -56.29
CA VAL A 25 -29.63 46.64 -57.63
C VAL A 25 -28.24 46.67 -58.29
N GLY A 26 -28.12 45.88 -59.39
CA GLY A 26 -27.61 46.41 -60.67
C GLY A 26 -26.25 45.93 -61.21
N ALA A 27 -26.28 44.87 -62.04
CA ALA A 27 -25.44 44.61 -63.23
C ALA A 27 -23.89 44.54 -63.15
N GLY A 28 -23.35 43.34 -63.41
CA GLY A 28 -22.24 43.17 -64.38
C GLY A 28 -20.86 42.69 -63.88
N LEU A 29 -20.62 41.38 -64.01
CA LEU A 29 -19.35 40.69 -64.36
C LEU A 29 -18.10 40.84 -63.45
N GLY A 30 -17.88 39.81 -62.62
CA GLY A 30 -16.61 39.06 -62.51
C GLY A 30 -15.39 39.72 -61.84
N THR A 31 -15.27 39.57 -60.52
CA THR A 31 -14.00 39.60 -59.76
C THR A 31 -14.12 38.61 -58.58
N THR A 32 -13.14 37.74 -58.39
CA THR A 32 -13.04 36.81 -57.25
C THR A 32 -12.80 37.61 -55.96
N ALA A 33 -13.71 37.50 -54.99
CA ALA A 33 -13.51 38.02 -53.64
C ALA A 33 -13.18 36.86 -52.71
N PHE A 34 -12.04 36.98 -52.03
CA PHE A 34 -11.63 36.15 -50.90
C PHE A 34 -12.59 36.45 -49.74
N PHE A 35 -13.49 35.51 -49.42
CA PHE A 35 -14.23 35.54 -48.15
C PHE A 35 -13.60 34.46 -47.27
N SER A 36 -12.72 34.89 -46.37
CA SER A 36 -12.30 34.11 -45.21
C SER A 36 -13.24 34.44 -44.06
N ASP A 37 -13.74 33.42 -43.37
CA ASP A 37 -14.24 33.54 -42.01
C ASP A 37 -13.24 32.83 -41.09
N GLU A 38 -13.01 33.40 -39.91
CA GLU A 38 -12.05 32.94 -38.91
C GLU A 38 -12.81 32.80 -37.59
N GLU A 39 -13.19 31.58 -37.24
CA GLU A 39 -13.77 31.27 -35.94
C GLU A 39 -12.63 30.96 -34.96
N SER A 40 -12.37 31.88 -34.04
CA SER A 40 -11.36 31.69 -32.99
C SER A 40 -12.04 31.38 -31.66
N PHE A 41 -11.72 30.23 -31.07
CA PHE A 41 -11.98 29.98 -29.67
C PHE A 41 -10.87 30.65 -28.84
N GLN A 42 -11.13 31.85 -28.32
CA GLN A 42 -10.19 32.55 -27.44
C GLN A 42 -10.61 32.33 -25.98
N ASN A 43 -9.62 32.16 -25.10
CA ASN A 43 -9.78 31.75 -23.70
C ASN A 43 -10.24 30.30 -23.50
N ASN A 44 -9.84 29.38 -24.38
CA ASN A 44 -9.86 27.96 -24.02
C ASN A 44 -8.77 27.73 -22.98
N SER A 45 -9.18 27.44 -21.75
CA SER A 45 -8.32 26.99 -20.67
C SER A 45 -8.68 25.56 -20.36
N LEU A 46 -7.70 24.66 -20.45
CA LEU A 46 -7.76 23.35 -19.83
C LEU A 46 -6.99 23.49 -18.52
N VAL A 47 -7.71 23.41 -17.40
CA VAL A 47 -7.11 23.35 -16.07
C VAL A 47 -7.12 21.87 -15.70
N ALA A 48 -5.96 21.31 -15.36
CA ALA A 48 -5.90 19.98 -14.79
C ALA A 48 -6.66 19.97 -13.46
N GLY A 49 -7.39 18.89 -13.17
CA GLY A 49 -7.98 18.74 -11.84
C GLY A 49 -6.87 18.54 -10.81
N GLU A 50 -7.08 19.05 -9.60
CA GLU A 50 -6.23 18.75 -8.45
C GLU A 50 -6.79 17.50 -7.73
N LEU A 51 -5.92 16.68 -7.16
CA LEU A 51 -6.27 15.63 -6.20
C LEU A 51 -5.67 16.06 -4.87
N ASP A 52 -6.50 16.08 -3.84
CA ASP A 52 -6.16 16.62 -2.53
C ASP A 52 -6.94 15.83 -1.48
N MET A 53 -6.20 15.10 -0.65
CA MET A 53 -6.72 14.32 0.47
C MET A 53 -6.12 14.88 1.77
N MET A 54 -6.98 15.00 2.79
CA MET A 54 -6.57 15.33 4.15
C MET A 54 -7.23 14.33 5.10
N VAL A 55 -6.67 14.18 6.30
CA VAL A 55 -7.14 13.24 7.31
C VAL A 55 -7.51 13.94 8.61
N ALA A 56 -8.58 13.53 9.26
CA ALA A 56 -8.81 13.73 10.69
C ALA A 56 -8.44 12.42 11.41
N PHE A 57 -8.14 12.46 12.71
CA PHE A 57 -7.84 11.23 13.44
C PHE A 57 -8.26 11.30 14.91
N GLN A 58 -8.44 10.14 15.51
CA GLN A 58 -8.63 9.94 16.93
C GLN A 58 -7.84 8.68 17.34
N GLU A 59 -7.20 8.71 18.50
CA GLU A 59 -6.38 7.61 19.03
C GLU A 59 -6.83 7.25 20.45
N HIS A 60 -6.98 5.95 20.66
CA HIS A 60 -7.29 5.33 21.95
C HIS A 60 -6.14 4.42 22.40
N TYR A 61 -5.89 4.38 23.70
CA TYR A 61 -4.98 3.44 24.34
C TYR A 61 -5.59 2.93 25.64
N SER A 62 -5.49 1.62 25.84
CA SER A 62 -6.02 0.95 27.03
C SER A 62 -4.96 0.02 27.62
N ASP A 63 -4.65 0.24 28.90
CA ASP A 63 -3.77 -0.62 29.73
C ASP A 63 -4.56 -1.42 30.79
N TRP A 64 -5.89 -1.32 30.74
CA TRP A 64 -6.86 -2.03 31.57
C TRP A 64 -6.77 -1.67 33.05
N SER A 65 -6.37 -0.43 33.32
CA SER A 65 -6.38 0.13 34.66
C SER A 65 -7.80 0.42 35.15
N ASP A 66 -7.97 0.42 36.48
CA ASP A 66 -9.28 0.63 37.10
C ASP A 66 -9.90 2.00 36.70
N ASP A 67 -9.10 3.01 36.38
CA ASP A 67 -9.56 4.35 35.96
C ASP A 67 -10.16 4.40 34.54
N GLU A 68 -10.01 3.36 33.74
CA GLU A 68 -10.69 3.25 32.44
C GLU A 68 -12.19 2.92 32.60
N ASN A 69 -12.60 2.47 33.79
CA ASN A 69 -13.96 1.98 34.09
C ASN A 69 -14.82 2.98 34.89
N ASP A 70 -14.37 4.24 35.02
CA ASP A 70 -15.07 5.30 35.76
C ASP A 70 -16.10 6.02 34.86
N ASP A 71 -17.35 6.18 35.31
CA ASP A 71 -18.33 7.06 34.64
C ASP A 71 -17.88 8.53 34.60
N LEU A 72 -17.84 9.10 33.39
CA LEU A 72 -17.68 10.53 33.18
C LEU A 72 -18.98 11.26 33.52
N THR A 73 -19.16 11.62 34.80
CA THR A 73 -20.30 12.49 35.19
C THR A 73 -20.41 13.71 34.25
N ASP A 74 -21.61 13.98 33.71
CA ASP A 74 -22.08 15.03 32.76
C ASP A 74 -21.67 16.51 33.08
N SER A 75 -20.67 16.71 33.94
CA SER A 75 -20.08 17.98 34.32
C SER A 75 -18.68 18.24 33.74
N SER A 76 -18.02 17.25 33.13
CA SER A 76 -16.73 17.41 32.45
C SER A 76 -16.87 17.91 31.00
N LEU A 77 -17.95 17.55 30.29
CA LEU A 77 -18.24 17.94 28.90
C LEU A 77 -19.09 19.23 28.86
N ASN A 78 -18.52 20.40 28.57
CA ASN A 78 -19.27 21.68 28.66
C ASN A 78 -20.07 22.05 27.38
N GLY A 79 -21.38 21.74 27.36
CA GLY A 79 -22.40 22.33 26.46
C GLY A 79 -23.84 22.15 27.02
N PRO A 80 -24.82 23.06 26.79
CA PRO A 80 -25.93 23.25 27.73
C PRO A 80 -26.98 22.14 27.71
N LEU A 81 -26.92 21.28 28.71
CA LEU A 81 -28.01 20.68 29.49
C LEU A 81 -29.41 20.76 28.84
N GLU A 82 -29.75 19.78 28.01
CA GLU A 82 -31.14 19.29 27.94
C GLU A 82 -31.20 17.99 28.74
N THR A 83 -31.56 18.13 30.01
CA THR A 83 -31.90 17.02 30.90
C THR A 83 -33.03 16.19 30.29
N THR A 84 -32.72 15.00 29.79
CA THR A 84 -33.68 13.90 29.79
C THR A 84 -33.15 12.82 30.71
N GLU A 85 -33.78 12.75 31.89
CA GLU A 85 -33.65 11.68 32.87
C GLU A 85 -33.75 10.31 32.18
N ASP A 86 -32.63 9.60 32.05
CA ASP A 86 -32.61 8.14 31.99
C ASP A 86 -31.33 7.64 32.69
N ASP A 87 -31.21 7.96 33.99
CA ASP A 87 -30.25 7.31 34.88
C ASP A 87 -30.74 5.87 35.08
N SER A 88 -30.38 4.97 34.17
CA SER A 88 -30.56 3.53 34.33
C SER A 88 -29.32 2.81 34.87
N ASP A 89 -28.27 3.54 35.23
CA ASP A 89 -27.13 2.95 35.91
C ASP A 89 -27.33 2.98 37.43
N SER A 90 -27.02 1.89 38.09
CA SER A 90 -27.15 1.76 39.52
C SER A 90 -25.87 1.15 40.09
N ASP A 91 -24.96 2.00 40.59
CA ASP A 91 -23.92 1.72 41.60
C ASP A 91 -23.87 0.23 42.01
N ILE A 92 -23.27 -0.58 41.14
CA ILE A 92 -23.37 -2.05 41.18
C ILE A 92 -22.56 -2.58 42.38
N ASP A 93 -21.49 -1.88 42.76
CA ASP A 93 -20.54 -2.28 43.79
C ASP A 93 -20.74 -1.57 45.15
N GLY A 94 -21.45 -0.44 45.18
CA GLY A 94 -21.86 0.30 46.38
C GLY A 94 -20.83 1.29 46.93
N ASP A 95 -19.84 1.71 46.15
CA ASP A 95 -18.77 2.61 46.58
C ASP A 95 -19.04 4.12 46.30
N GLY A 96 -20.02 4.40 45.43
CA GLY A 96 -20.48 5.74 45.11
C GLY A 96 -19.74 6.44 43.96
N VAL A 97 -19.01 5.69 43.14
CA VAL A 97 -18.76 5.96 41.71
C VAL A 97 -19.48 4.87 40.91
N ASP A 98 -20.11 5.22 39.78
CA ASP A 98 -20.79 4.24 38.93
C ASP A 98 -19.68 3.55 38.09
N ASP A 99 -19.29 2.33 38.47
CA ASP A 99 -18.28 1.50 37.81
C ASP A 99 -18.93 0.37 36.99
N TRP A 100 -18.37 0.05 35.83
CA TRP A 100 -18.79 -1.13 35.05
C TRP A 100 -17.78 -2.28 35.13
N GLU A 101 -18.28 -3.52 35.01
CA GLU A 101 -17.43 -4.71 35.04
C GLU A 101 -16.86 -5.00 33.65
N VAL A 102 -15.55 -4.80 33.46
CA VAL A 102 -14.82 -5.27 32.27
C VAL A 102 -14.50 -6.76 32.40
N VAL A 103 -14.80 -7.54 31.35
CA VAL A 103 -14.55 -8.98 31.31
C VAL A 103 -13.30 -9.28 30.51
N MET A 104 -12.35 -9.98 31.13
CA MET A 104 -11.14 -10.48 30.48
C MET A 104 -11.50 -11.68 29.60
N THR A 105 -11.25 -11.56 28.30
CA THR A 105 -11.52 -12.62 27.32
C THR A 105 -10.24 -13.28 26.81
N GLU A 106 -9.06 -12.67 27.02
CA GLU A 106 -7.75 -13.26 26.66
C GLU A 106 -7.68 -13.70 25.17
N GLY A 107 -8.35 -12.96 24.28
CA GLY A 107 -8.43 -13.27 22.85
C GLY A 107 -9.54 -14.25 22.46
N GLU A 108 -10.34 -14.77 23.40
CA GLU A 108 -11.36 -15.79 23.13
C GLU A 108 -12.77 -15.19 22.95
N PRO A 109 -13.32 -15.13 21.71
CA PRO A 109 -14.64 -14.52 21.46
C PRO A 109 -15.78 -15.20 22.20
N SER A 110 -15.62 -16.50 22.52
CA SER A 110 -16.64 -17.26 23.25
C SER A 110 -16.82 -16.85 24.71
N LEU A 111 -15.90 -16.02 25.24
CA LEU A 111 -15.95 -15.49 26.59
C LEU A 111 -16.64 -14.13 26.68
N VAL A 112 -16.93 -13.48 25.55
CA VAL A 112 -17.70 -12.21 25.51
C VAL A 112 -19.14 -12.48 25.97
N PRO A 113 -19.63 -11.83 27.05
CA PRO A 113 -21.01 -11.97 27.49
C PRO A 113 -22.05 -11.48 26.47
N GLU A 114 -23.31 -11.86 26.68
CA GLU A 114 -24.44 -11.22 25.99
C GLU A 114 -24.55 -9.77 26.45
N ASP A 115 -24.81 -8.83 25.54
CA ASP A 115 -24.87 -7.36 25.77
C ASP A 115 -23.49 -6.69 26.07
N TYR A 116 -22.39 -7.32 25.66
CA TYR A 116 -21.03 -6.79 25.77
C TYR A 116 -20.37 -6.71 24.38
N VAL A 117 -19.42 -5.79 24.26
CA VAL A 117 -18.64 -5.50 23.07
C VAL A 117 -17.18 -5.88 23.34
N GLY A 118 -16.60 -6.69 22.44
CA GLY A 118 -15.22 -7.18 22.59
C GLY A 118 -14.20 -6.28 21.91
N PHE A 119 -13.11 -5.95 22.62
CA PHE A 119 -12.02 -5.08 22.16
C PHE A 119 -10.68 -5.81 22.14
N PRO A 120 -9.76 -5.47 21.22
CA PRO A 120 -9.88 -4.38 20.25
C PRO A 120 -10.71 -4.74 19.01
N VAL A 121 -10.89 -6.05 18.74
CA VAL A 121 -11.71 -6.54 17.64
C VAL A 121 -12.56 -7.73 18.08
N PRO A 122 -13.76 -7.94 17.49
CA PRO A 122 -14.67 -9.02 17.88
C PRO A 122 -14.12 -10.43 17.62
N MET A 123 -13.15 -10.55 16.71
CA MET A 123 -12.51 -11.82 16.32
C MET A 123 -11.50 -12.32 17.35
N GLU A 124 -10.84 -11.40 18.06
CA GLU A 124 -9.85 -11.67 19.10
C GLU A 124 -9.94 -10.59 20.19
N PRO A 125 -11.04 -10.60 20.97
CA PRO A 125 -11.22 -9.62 22.01
C PRO A 125 -10.32 -9.99 23.18
N LEU A 126 -9.48 -9.07 23.64
CA LEU A 126 -8.74 -9.20 24.88
C LEU A 126 -9.59 -8.86 26.11
N ILE A 127 -10.46 -7.87 25.98
CA ILE A 127 -11.48 -7.51 26.97
C ILE A 127 -12.86 -7.38 26.35
N ALA A 128 -13.89 -7.35 27.19
CA ALA A 128 -15.24 -7.00 26.81
C ALA A 128 -15.84 -5.97 27.77
N VAL A 129 -16.46 -4.94 27.20
CA VAL A 129 -17.09 -3.81 27.88
C VAL A 129 -18.61 -3.89 27.67
N PRO A 130 -19.46 -3.59 28.68
CA PRO A 130 -20.91 -3.54 28.46
C PRO A 130 -21.28 -2.57 27.33
N GLU A 131 -22.20 -2.97 26.45
CA GLU A 131 -22.63 -2.17 25.28
C GLU A 131 -23.06 -0.75 25.67
N GLU A 132 -23.70 -0.59 26.83
CA GLU A 132 -24.16 0.71 27.34
C GLU A 132 -23.06 1.63 27.87
N CYS A 133 -21.86 1.09 28.13
CA CYS A 133 -20.71 1.82 28.69
C CYS A 133 -19.58 2.03 27.69
N VAL A 134 -19.74 1.59 26.43
CA VAL A 134 -18.68 1.71 25.42
C VAL A 134 -18.30 3.18 25.17
N ASP A 135 -19.28 4.08 25.08
CA ASP A 135 -19.01 5.51 24.85
C ASP A 135 -18.10 6.11 25.95
N ASP A 136 -18.35 5.75 27.21
CA ASP A 136 -17.55 6.20 28.35
C ASP A 136 -16.16 5.56 28.37
N PHE A 137 -16.07 4.26 28.08
CA PHE A 137 -14.79 3.57 27.92
C PHE A 137 -13.92 4.21 26.82
N MET A 138 -14.52 4.54 25.67
CA MET A 138 -13.82 5.22 24.58
C MET A 138 -13.38 6.62 25.00
N ALA A 139 -14.21 7.39 25.71
CA ALA A 139 -13.82 8.68 26.22
C ALA A 139 -12.65 8.60 27.22
N ASN A 140 -12.68 7.63 28.14
CA ASN A 140 -11.62 7.42 29.15
C ASN A 140 -10.29 6.98 28.55
N THR A 141 -10.32 6.22 27.45
CA THR A 141 -9.12 5.71 26.76
C THR A 141 -8.59 6.64 25.66
N SER A 142 -9.28 7.77 25.40
CA SER A 142 -8.85 8.74 24.40
C SER A 142 -7.57 9.48 24.82
N ILE A 143 -6.59 9.54 23.93
CA ILE A 143 -5.29 10.17 24.23
C ILE A 143 -4.90 11.29 23.28
N ASP A 144 -5.26 11.20 22.01
CA ASP A 144 -4.89 12.19 21.00
C ASP A 144 -5.92 12.26 19.88
N ALA A 145 -6.25 13.48 19.47
CA ALA A 145 -7.20 13.71 18.41
C ALA A 145 -6.86 14.94 17.56
N TYR A 146 -7.38 14.94 16.33
CA TYR A 146 -7.47 16.09 15.48
C TYR A 146 -8.77 16.06 14.66
N PRO A 147 -9.58 17.13 14.67
CA PRO A 147 -9.41 18.35 15.45
C PRO A 147 -9.78 18.17 16.93
N ASP A 148 -9.09 18.86 17.83
CA ASP A 148 -9.32 18.91 19.27
C ASP A 148 -9.04 20.36 19.72
N SER A 149 -10.12 21.13 19.92
CA SER A 149 -10.06 22.56 20.21
C SER A 149 -10.21 22.90 21.69
N ASP A 150 -10.78 22.01 22.49
CA ASP A 150 -10.93 22.11 23.94
C ASP A 150 -9.88 21.32 24.73
N ASP A 151 -9.00 20.58 24.04
CA ASP A 151 -7.80 19.93 24.56
C ASP A 151 -8.12 18.81 25.56
N ASP A 152 -9.17 18.04 25.27
CA ASP A 152 -9.66 16.93 26.10
C ASP A 152 -9.21 15.55 25.58
N GLY A 153 -8.56 15.47 24.41
CA GLY A 153 -8.12 14.21 23.80
C GLY A 153 -9.17 13.54 22.91
N ILE A 154 -10.39 14.07 22.87
CA ILE A 154 -11.51 13.57 22.08
C ILE A 154 -11.62 14.39 20.79
N GLN A 155 -12.01 13.74 19.68
CA GLN A 155 -12.17 14.44 18.42
C GLN A 155 -13.42 15.35 18.44
N ASP A 156 -13.21 16.64 18.18
CA ASP A 156 -14.27 17.59 17.90
C ASP A 156 -15.12 17.13 16.71
N THR A 157 -16.44 17.29 16.83
CA THR A 157 -17.37 16.95 15.75
C THR A 157 -16.99 17.65 14.43
N ILE A 158 -16.68 16.86 13.40
CA ILE A 158 -16.49 17.36 12.04
C ILE A 158 -17.84 17.88 11.52
N HIS A 159 -17.88 19.12 11.01
CA HIS A 159 -19.11 19.74 10.51
C HIS A 159 -19.17 19.79 8.98
N SER A 160 -20.36 19.53 8.43
CA SER A 160 -20.63 19.71 6.99
C SER A 160 -20.51 21.16 6.54
N ARG A 161 -20.22 21.39 5.26
CA ARG A 161 -20.33 22.73 4.66
C ARG A 161 -21.72 23.32 4.87
N ASN A 162 -22.77 22.48 4.85
CA ASN A 162 -24.14 22.93 5.14
C ASN A 162 -24.32 23.37 6.60
N THR A 163 -23.77 22.64 7.56
CA THR A 163 -23.77 22.99 8.99
C THR A 163 -22.99 24.29 9.24
N LEU A 164 -21.77 24.38 8.69
CA LEU A 164 -20.92 25.57 8.74
C LEU A 164 -21.60 26.81 8.12
N SER A 165 -22.32 26.63 7.01
CA SER A 165 -23.07 27.71 6.36
C SER A 165 -24.32 28.12 7.15
N SER A 166 -25.12 27.15 7.59
CA SER A 166 -26.44 27.41 8.18
C SER A 166 -26.38 27.78 9.66
N HIS A 167 -25.50 27.15 10.44
CA HIS A 167 -25.36 27.37 11.88
C HIS A 167 -24.37 28.51 12.18
N TYR A 168 -23.21 28.50 11.51
CA TYR A 168 -22.12 29.45 11.78
C TYR A 168 -22.06 30.64 10.81
N GLY A 169 -22.84 30.60 9.71
CA GLY A 169 -22.95 31.71 8.76
C GLY A 169 -21.76 31.87 7.81
N TYR A 170 -20.92 30.84 7.67
CA TYR A 170 -19.78 30.90 6.74
C TYR A 170 -20.22 30.81 5.27
N SER A 171 -19.48 31.46 4.37
CA SER A 171 -19.81 31.45 2.94
C SER A 171 -18.58 31.68 2.05
N GLY A 172 -18.66 31.23 0.80
CA GLY A 172 -17.58 31.38 -0.19
C GLY A 172 -16.27 30.79 0.31
N GLN A 173 -15.16 31.50 0.12
CA GLN A 173 -13.83 31.04 0.55
C GLN A 173 -13.76 30.78 2.06
N GLN A 174 -14.48 31.56 2.88
CA GLN A 174 -14.44 31.38 4.33
C GLN A 174 -15.06 30.05 4.77
N LEU A 175 -16.04 29.56 4.01
CA LEU A 175 -16.64 28.24 4.25
C LEU A 175 -15.65 27.13 3.91
N GLU A 176 -15.01 27.21 2.74
CA GLU A 176 -13.99 26.23 2.33
C GLU A 176 -12.80 26.22 3.28
N ASP A 177 -12.31 27.39 3.70
CA ASP A 177 -11.21 27.50 4.66
C ASP A 177 -11.60 26.95 6.03
N ALA A 178 -12.85 27.15 6.48
CA ALA A 178 -13.33 26.62 7.75
C ALA A 178 -13.49 25.10 7.70
N PHE A 179 -14.05 24.59 6.60
CA PHE A 179 -14.25 23.15 6.40
C PHE A 179 -12.91 22.41 6.30
N ARG A 180 -11.97 22.91 5.47
CA ARG A 180 -10.63 22.32 5.29
C ARG A 180 -9.81 22.28 6.57
N LYS A 181 -9.99 23.25 7.48
CA LYS A 181 -9.27 23.28 8.78
C LYS A 181 -9.66 22.16 9.72
N GLN A 182 -10.79 21.49 9.50
CA GLN A 182 -11.20 20.33 10.28
C GLN A 182 -10.37 19.08 9.93
N PHE A 183 -9.56 19.13 8.88
CA PHE A 183 -8.69 18.02 8.46
C PHE A 183 -7.22 18.46 8.47
N ALA A 184 -6.34 17.56 8.89
CA ALA A 184 -4.91 17.79 8.94
C ALA A 184 -4.29 17.59 7.55
N ASN A 185 -3.43 18.54 7.16
CA ASN A 185 -2.48 18.34 6.09
C ASN A 185 -1.15 17.86 6.69
N LEU A 186 -0.87 16.56 6.59
CA LEU A 186 0.30 15.91 7.18
C LEU A 186 1.64 16.42 6.61
N SER A 187 1.64 16.99 5.40
CA SER A 187 2.84 17.48 4.73
C SER A 187 3.38 18.82 5.23
N ASP A 188 2.59 19.60 5.97
CA ASP A 188 2.92 21.01 6.27
C ASP A 188 3.56 21.25 7.64
N GLY A 189 3.58 20.27 8.56
CA GLY A 189 4.24 20.33 9.90
C GLY A 189 3.80 21.46 10.87
N GLU A 190 3.18 22.54 10.38
CA GLU A 190 2.86 23.80 11.06
C GLU A 190 1.36 23.93 11.39
N ASN A 191 0.52 22.99 10.93
CA ASN A 191 -0.94 23.09 10.96
C ASN A 191 -1.66 22.22 11.99
N LEU A 192 -0.97 21.38 12.77
CA LEU A 192 -1.58 20.60 13.85
C LEU A 192 -1.81 21.42 15.14
N LYS A 193 -2.16 22.72 15.00
CA LYS A 193 -2.45 23.60 16.15
C LYS A 193 -3.77 23.27 16.84
N ASN A 194 -4.60 22.45 16.20
CA ASN A 194 -5.83 21.88 16.73
C ASN A 194 -5.66 20.37 16.96
N ARG A 195 -4.44 19.85 17.12
CA ARG A 195 -4.22 18.51 17.70
C ARG A 195 -4.19 18.65 19.22
N THR A 196 -4.49 17.59 19.97
CA THR A 196 -4.29 17.55 21.42
C THR A 196 -2.91 18.09 21.80
N ARG A 197 -2.87 19.07 22.71
CA ARG A 197 -1.72 19.97 22.89
C ARG A 197 -0.44 19.22 23.24
N ASP A 198 -0.56 18.19 24.07
CA ASP A 198 0.57 17.45 24.60
C ASP A 198 1.15 16.46 23.58
N TYR A 199 0.45 16.21 22.46
CA TYR A 199 0.85 15.34 21.36
C TYR A 199 1.32 16.08 20.10
N ARG A 200 1.24 17.42 20.07
CA ARG A 200 1.73 18.23 18.96
C ARG A 200 3.21 18.01 18.68
N GLY A 201 3.52 17.54 17.46
CA GLY A 201 4.88 17.28 17.00
C GLY A 201 5.48 15.97 17.53
N LYS A 202 4.66 15.12 18.15
CA LYS A 202 4.99 13.72 18.45
C LYS A 202 4.47 12.81 17.32
N PRO A 203 4.99 11.58 17.20
CA PRO A 203 4.33 10.52 16.43
C PRO A 203 2.87 10.34 16.87
N LEU A 204 2.07 9.65 16.04
CA LEU A 204 0.69 9.33 16.39
C LEU A 204 0.72 8.26 17.50
N VAL A 205 1.04 7.03 17.13
CA VAL A 205 1.32 5.98 18.11
C VAL A 205 2.71 6.22 18.76
N GLN A 206 2.73 6.56 20.04
CA GLN A 206 3.95 6.71 20.81
C GLN A 206 3.82 6.15 22.23
N MET A 207 4.26 4.89 22.40
CA MET A 207 4.32 4.23 23.70
C MET A 207 5.76 4.06 24.18
N GLN A 208 5.97 4.14 25.50
CA GLN A 208 7.30 3.93 26.11
C GLN A 208 7.49 2.53 26.66
N ASP A 209 6.40 1.84 27.01
CA ASP A 209 6.43 0.62 27.81
C ASP A 209 5.13 -0.17 27.59
N VAL A 210 5.05 -0.85 26.44
CA VAL A 210 3.93 -1.72 26.05
C VAL A 210 4.02 -3.03 26.82
N LYS A 211 2.90 -3.51 27.36
CA LYS A 211 2.80 -4.76 28.13
C LYS A 211 1.82 -5.77 27.50
N PRO A 212 1.97 -7.06 27.83
CA PRO A 212 0.99 -8.06 27.44
C PRO A 212 -0.39 -7.70 27.98
N GLY A 213 -1.38 -7.65 27.10
CA GLY A 213 -2.72 -7.13 27.35
C GLY A 213 -2.96 -5.71 26.83
N ASP A 214 -1.92 -4.90 26.63
CA ASP A 214 -2.09 -3.53 26.13
C ASP A 214 -2.66 -3.55 24.70
N MET A 215 -3.51 -2.58 24.43
CA MET A 215 -4.09 -2.36 23.10
C MET A 215 -4.22 -0.88 22.78
N GLY A 216 -4.25 -0.56 21.50
CA GLY A 216 -4.54 0.78 21.02
C GLY A 216 -5.23 0.76 19.66
N GLU A 217 -5.86 1.88 19.33
CA GLU A 217 -6.69 2.04 18.15
C GLU A 217 -6.49 3.46 17.60
N VAL A 218 -6.46 3.58 16.27
CA VAL A 218 -6.45 4.87 15.57
C VAL A 218 -7.42 4.88 14.40
N THR A 219 -8.44 5.74 14.49
CA THR A 219 -9.40 5.97 13.40
C THR A 219 -9.03 7.18 12.59
N PHE A 220 -8.95 7.03 11.26
CA PHE A 220 -8.66 8.08 10.30
C PHE A 220 -9.90 8.49 9.51
N GLY A 221 -10.34 9.73 9.66
CA GLY A 221 -11.37 10.35 8.80
C GLY A 221 -10.76 10.93 7.52
N MET A 222 -10.79 10.16 6.43
CA MET A 222 -10.22 10.53 5.13
C MET A 222 -11.22 11.35 4.30
N HIS A 223 -10.81 12.54 3.83
CA HIS A 223 -11.65 13.38 2.96
C HIS A 223 -10.96 13.68 1.63
N THR A 224 -11.58 13.27 0.50
CA THR A 224 -11.09 13.63 -0.86
C THR A 224 -11.80 14.90 -1.34
N PHE A 225 -11.11 16.03 -1.50
CA PHE A 225 -11.81 17.31 -1.73
C PHE A 225 -12.32 17.51 -3.16
N ASN A 226 -11.55 17.03 -4.15
CA ASN A 226 -11.68 17.52 -5.53
C ASN A 226 -12.19 16.46 -6.49
N ASN A 227 -11.39 15.43 -6.76
CA ASN A 227 -11.74 14.34 -7.67
C ASN A 227 -11.83 13.02 -6.89
N PRO A 228 -12.67 12.07 -7.34
CA PRO A 228 -12.66 10.73 -6.75
C PRO A 228 -11.29 10.10 -6.89
N GLY A 229 -10.87 9.36 -5.87
CA GLY A 229 -9.55 8.76 -5.82
C GLY A 229 -9.54 7.35 -5.26
N HIS A 230 -8.59 6.56 -5.74
CA HIS A 230 -8.15 5.34 -5.07
C HIS A 230 -7.23 5.74 -3.93
N VAL A 231 -7.33 5.04 -2.81
CA VAL A 231 -6.66 5.41 -1.56
C VAL A 231 -5.91 4.20 -1.04
N TRP A 232 -4.63 4.37 -0.76
CA TRP A 232 -3.80 3.34 -0.14
C TRP A 232 -3.37 3.82 1.24
N MET A 233 -3.46 2.94 2.23
CA MET A 233 -2.72 3.09 3.47
C MET A 233 -1.29 2.59 3.22
N THR A 234 -0.30 3.39 3.62
CA THR A 234 1.13 3.10 3.43
C THR A 234 1.85 3.18 4.76
N GLY A 235 3.01 2.57 4.87
CA GLY A 235 3.80 2.59 6.10
C GLY A 235 5.20 2.06 5.87
N GLN A 236 6.09 2.34 6.82
CA GLN A 236 7.48 1.94 6.74
C GLN A 236 8.08 1.72 8.13
N LEU A 237 8.78 0.62 8.34
CA LEU A 237 9.67 0.40 9.45
C LEU A 237 10.80 1.44 9.44
N VAL A 238 10.79 2.29 10.46
CA VAL A 238 11.89 3.23 10.70
C VAL A 238 13.04 2.48 11.36
N GLN A 239 12.74 1.66 12.37
CA GLN A 239 13.72 0.88 13.12
C GLN A 239 13.05 -0.19 13.99
N ALA A 240 13.64 -1.37 14.10
CA ALA A 240 13.39 -2.33 15.16
C ALA A 240 14.72 -2.69 15.85
N GLY A 241 14.68 -3.06 17.14
CA GLY A 241 15.88 -3.55 17.81
C GLY A 241 15.61 -4.17 19.19
N GLU A 242 16.50 -5.11 19.52
CA GLU A 242 16.46 -6.00 20.70
C GLU A 242 16.84 -5.29 22.00
N HIS A 243 17.90 -4.47 21.96
CA HIS A 243 18.53 -3.86 23.14
C HIS A 243 19.03 -4.82 24.23
N GLY A 244 18.84 -6.13 24.04
CA GLY A 244 19.70 -7.20 24.47
C GLY A 244 19.14 -8.05 25.60
N HIS A 245 19.52 -9.33 25.54
CA HIS A 245 18.76 -10.39 26.18
C HIS A 245 18.86 -10.36 27.71
N THR A 246 17.73 -10.12 28.36
CA THR A 246 17.59 -10.29 29.80
C THR A 246 17.57 -11.78 30.15
N GLU A 247 17.80 -12.16 31.43
CA GLU A 247 17.72 -13.59 31.81
C GLU A 247 16.38 -14.26 31.45
N PRO A 248 15.20 -13.66 31.74
CA PRO A 248 13.92 -14.30 31.38
C PRO A 248 13.71 -14.46 29.87
N GLU A 249 14.17 -13.52 29.08
CA GLU A 249 14.12 -13.48 27.61
C GLU A 249 15.05 -14.51 26.98
N ALA A 250 16.34 -14.52 27.37
CA ALA A 250 17.31 -15.52 26.89
C ALA A 250 17.02 -16.98 27.32
N ASP A 251 16.17 -17.18 28.33
CA ASP A 251 15.71 -18.51 28.75
C ASP A 251 14.39 -18.93 28.06
N ASP A 252 13.75 -18.03 27.31
CA ASP A 252 12.58 -18.33 26.48
C ASP A 252 12.98 -19.15 25.25
N ALA A 253 12.07 -19.98 24.77
CA ALA A 253 12.32 -20.88 23.64
C ALA A 253 12.14 -20.18 22.28
N ASP A 254 11.32 -19.13 22.27
CA ASP A 254 10.96 -18.37 21.08
C ASP A 254 11.87 -17.14 20.87
N GLU A 255 12.84 -16.95 21.78
CA GLU A 255 13.94 -15.99 21.67
C GLU A 255 14.92 -16.35 20.56
N HIS A 256 15.02 -15.49 19.55
CA HIS A 256 15.84 -15.66 18.36
C HIS A 256 16.74 -14.43 18.16
N GLY A 257 17.20 -14.17 16.94
CA GLY A 257 18.02 -12.99 16.67
C GLY A 257 19.37 -12.87 17.41
N SER A 258 19.89 -11.66 17.40
CA SER A 258 21.12 -11.27 18.09
C SER A 258 20.80 -10.18 19.09
N ALA A 259 21.19 -10.32 20.35
CA ALA A 259 21.00 -9.31 21.42
C ALA A 259 21.39 -7.85 21.11
N ASP A 260 22.29 -7.62 20.14
CA ASP A 260 22.66 -6.27 19.70
C ASP A 260 22.00 -5.87 18.35
N GLU A 261 20.95 -6.59 17.92
CA GLU A 261 20.27 -6.36 16.65
C GLU A 261 19.54 -5.02 16.63
N LEU A 262 19.76 -4.31 15.54
CA LEU A 262 19.14 -3.03 15.22
C LEU A 262 19.02 -2.97 13.71
N THR A 263 17.79 -2.93 13.21
CA THR A 263 17.47 -3.12 11.80
C THR A 263 16.43 -2.10 11.33
N THR A 264 16.45 -1.81 10.05
CA THR A 264 15.44 -0.98 9.35
C THR A 264 14.77 -1.76 8.22
N ASN A 265 14.98 -3.08 8.16
CA ASN A 265 14.43 -3.96 7.13
C ASN A 265 13.52 -4.99 7.81
N VAL A 266 12.22 -4.89 7.59
CA VAL A 266 11.21 -5.73 8.24
C VAL A 266 11.30 -7.20 7.81
N GLN A 267 11.81 -7.47 6.62
CA GLN A 267 11.89 -8.81 6.03
C GLN A 267 13.05 -9.63 6.60
N THR A 268 14.12 -8.99 7.05
CA THR A 268 15.29 -9.64 7.68
C THR A 268 15.36 -9.47 9.18
N ALA A 269 14.54 -8.57 9.75
CA ALA A 269 14.50 -8.35 11.19
C ALA A 269 14.17 -9.66 11.90
N GLN A 270 14.91 -9.99 12.96
CA GLN A 270 14.61 -11.14 13.83
C GLN A 270 13.91 -10.73 15.11
N VAL A 271 13.58 -9.44 15.26
CA VAL A 271 12.96 -8.86 16.47
C VAL A 271 11.55 -9.37 16.71
N GLU A 272 11.36 -10.05 17.84
CA GLU A 272 10.16 -10.79 18.24
C GLU A 272 8.97 -9.86 18.44
N LEU A 273 9.18 -8.64 18.97
CA LEU A 273 8.09 -7.66 19.13
C LEU A 273 7.32 -7.37 17.82
N LEU A 274 7.97 -7.50 16.64
CA LEU A 274 7.29 -7.35 15.35
C LEU A 274 6.32 -8.51 15.05
N ASP A 275 6.60 -9.69 15.57
CA ASP A 275 5.77 -10.88 15.38
C ASP A 275 4.67 -11.01 16.44
N GLU A 276 4.91 -10.47 17.64
CA GLU A 276 3.95 -10.58 18.74
C GLU A 276 2.84 -9.53 18.73
N ILE A 277 3.14 -8.29 18.31
CA ILE A 277 2.09 -7.28 18.15
C ILE A 277 1.17 -7.71 17.01
N GLN A 278 -0.11 -7.85 17.31
CA GLN A 278 -1.16 -8.10 16.32
C GLN A 278 -1.74 -6.78 15.82
N VAL A 279 -2.18 -6.76 14.57
CA VAL A 279 -2.77 -5.58 13.92
C VAL A 279 -4.02 -5.99 13.13
N ALA A 280 -5.04 -5.12 13.19
CA ALA A 280 -6.22 -5.19 12.33
C ALA A 280 -6.53 -3.82 11.74
N ILE A 281 -6.85 -3.78 10.44
CA ILE A 281 -7.26 -2.57 9.72
C ILE A 281 -8.63 -2.84 9.10
N TRP A 282 -9.59 -1.94 9.28
CA TRP A 282 -10.94 -2.07 8.73
C TRP A 282 -11.52 -0.75 8.23
N HIS A 283 -12.50 -0.86 7.34
CA HIS A 283 -13.38 0.24 6.97
C HIS A 283 -14.32 0.54 8.14
N ASP A 284 -14.29 1.79 8.59
CA ASP A 284 -14.96 2.20 9.82
C ASP A 284 -16.05 3.23 9.54
N ASP A 285 -16.88 3.52 10.55
CA ASP A 285 -17.93 4.54 10.49
C ASP A 285 -17.64 5.80 11.32
N GLY A 286 -16.55 5.78 12.08
CA GLY A 286 -16.12 6.82 12.99
C GLY A 286 -16.47 6.57 14.46
N ASP A 287 -17.03 5.41 14.80
CA ASP A 287 -17.27 4.97 16.18
C ASP A 287 -16.05 4.30 16.83
N ASN A 288 -14.99 4.03 16.04
CA ASN A 288 -13.74 3.41 16.47
C ASN A 288 -13.88 1.93 16.91
N VAL A 289 -14.99 1.26 16.57
CA VAL A 289 -15.29 -0.11 16.97
C VAL A 289 -15.75 -0.92 15.76
N LEU A 290 -15.01 -1.98 15.40
CA LEU A 290 -15.48 -2.94 14.41
C LEU A 290 -16.72 -3.70 14.92
N SER A 291 -17.91 -3.21 14.61
CA SER A 291 -19.16 -3.67 15.19
C SER A 291 -20.33 -3.52 14.22
N GLY A 292 -21.54 -3.26 14.73
CA GLY A 292 -22.70 -2.91 13.91
C GLY A 292 -23.51 -1.82 14.59
N GLU A 293 -24.63 -1.39 14.02
CA GLU A 293 -25.39 -0.24 14.57
C GLU A 293 -25.67 -0.39 16.10
N ASN A 294 -25.21 0.60 16.89
CA ASN A 294 -25.25 0.59 18.37
C ASN A 294 -24.47 -0.58 18.99
N TYR A 295 -23.31 -0.91 18.42
CA TYR A 295 -22.48 -2.05 18.79
C TYR A 295 -23.14 -3.44 18.66
N GLY A 296 -24.35 -3.48 18.08
CA GLY A 296 -25.15 -4.68 17.91
C GLY A 296 -25.15 -5.20 16.47
N GLY A 297 -24.68 -6.44 16.28
CA GLY A 297 -24.76 -7.16 15.00
C GLY A 297 -23.41 -7.62 14.45
N ASP A 298 -23.45 -8.30 13.31
CA ASP A 298 -22.30 -8.85 12.59
C ASP A 298 -21.90 -8.02 11.36
N ALA A 299 -22.40 -6.77 11.27
CA ALA A 299 -22.25 -5.92 10.10
C ALA A 299 -21.96 -4.46 10.47
N GLU A 300 -20.85 -3.96 9.94
CA GLU A 300 -20.30 -2.62 10.03
C GLU A 300 -21.05 -1.63 9.12
N GLN A 301 -21.32 -0.43 9.62
CA GLN A 301 -22.10 0.58 8.88
C GLN A 301 -21.19 1.67 8.31
N LEU A 302 -20.68 1.51 7.09
CA LEU A 302 -19.83 2.53 6.48
C LEU A 302 -20.64 3.77 6.08
N VAL A 303 -20.70 4.78 6.96
CA VAL A 303 -21.40 6.03 6.69
C VAL A 303 -20.47 7.04 6.01
N ALA A 304 -20.93 7.54 4.86
CA ALA A 304 -20.32 8.69 4.20
C ALA A 304 -20.82 9.95 4.90
N THR A 305 -20.14 10.39 5.95
CA THR A 305 -20.51 11.65 6.58
C THR A 305 -20.03 12.80 5.70
N HIS A 306 -20.89 13.81 5.50
CA HIS A 306 -20.59 15.11 4.88
C HIS A 306 -20.73 15.23 3.32
N ASP A 307 -21.45 16.29 2.92
CA ASP A 307 -21.56 16.93 1.58
C ASP A 307 -22.22 16.18 0.40
N THR A 308 -22.41 14.86 0.48
CA THR A 308 -23.30 14.10 -0.42
C THR A 308 -24.44 13.44 0.37
N ALA A 309 -25.49 12.97 -0.30
CA ALA A 309 -26.57 12.26 0.40
C ALA A 309 -25.98 11.00 1.06
N ASP A 310 -26.26 10.79 2.36
CA ASP A 310 -25.81 9.62 3.13
C ASP A 310 -26.01 8.35 2.30
N SER A 311 -24.89 7.74 1.90
CA SER A 311 -24.86 6.39 1.37
C SER A 311 -24.19 5.52 2.43
N GLY A 312 -24.98 5.12 3.42
CA GLY A 312 -24.59 4.06 4.35
C GLY A 312 -24.47 2.76 3.58
N ILE A 313 -23.31 2.10 3.69
CA ILE A 313 -23.07 0.76 3.19
C ILE A 313 -23.07 -0.15 4.41
N MET A 314 -23.82 -1.26 4.36
CA MET A 314 -23.76 -2.27 5.40
C MET A 314 -22.82 -3.37 4.90
N ALA A 315 -21.64 -3.46 5.48
CA ALA A 315 -20.66 -4.50 5.19
C ALA A 315 -20.66 -5.49 6.36
N SER A 316 -20.57 -6.79 6.13
CA SER A 316 -20.24 -7.71 7.22
C SER A 316 -18.86 -7.38 7.81
N GLN A 317 -18.58 -7.79 9.05
CA GLN A 317 -17.25 -7.58 9.65
C GLN A 317 -16.12 -8.15 8.78
N GLU A 318 -16.36 -9.26 8.07
CA GLU A 318 -15.39 -9.84 7.13
C GLU A 318 -15.20 -8.98 5.87
N GLU A 319 -16.27 -8.33 5.36
CA GLU A 319 -16.18 -7.40 4.23
C GLU A 319 -15.52 -6.06 4.65
N ALA A 320 -15.75 -5.59 5.88
CA ALA A 320 -15.14 -4.37 6.39
C ALA A 320 -13.65 -4.54 6.72
N LEU A 321 -13.21 -5.76 7.08
CA LEU A 321 -11.82 -6.06 7.41
C LEU A 321 -10.93 -5.99 6.16
N VAL A 322 -9.95 -5.07 6.18
CA VAL A 322 -9.00 -4.84 5.09
C VAL A 322 -7.76 -5.71 5.25
N HIS A 323 -7.21 -5.76 6.47
CA HIS A 323 -6.00 -6.51 6.76
C HIS A 323 -5.99 -6.98 8.21
N ARG A 324 -5.37 -8.14 8.44
CA ARG A 324 -5.12 -8.69 9.77
C ARG A 324 -3.88 -9.56 9.74
N GLY A 325 -3.02 -9.41 10.74
CA GLY A 325 -1.79 -10.19 10.89
C GLY A 325 -0.91 -9.63 12.00
N THR A 326 0.34 -10.06 12.03
CA THR A 326 1.35 -9.47 12.92
C THR A 326 1.78 -8.08 12.42
N LEU A 327 2.42 -7.28 13.28
CA LEU A 327 2.98 -6.00 12.89
C LEU A 327 4.03 -6.17 11.77
N ARG A 328 4.81 -7.25 11.79
CA ARG A 328 5.74 -7.62 10.70
C ARG A 328 5.00 -7.80 9.37
N GLU A 329 3.94 -8.59 9.36
CA GLU A 329 3.15 -8.86 8.17
C GLU A 329 2.49 -7.58 7.65
N THR A 330 1.93 -6.77 8.55
CA THR A 330 1.32 -5.48 8.21
C THR A 330 2.34 -4.52 7.60
N LEU A 331 3.47 -4.29 8.27
CA LEU A 331 4.53 -3.40 7.77
C LEU A 331 5.10 -3.90 6.44
N SER A 332 5.26 -5.22 6.28
CA SER A 332 5.70 -5.80 5.00
C SER A 332 4.77 -5.44 3.85
N VAL A 333 3.44 -5.49 4.06
CA VAL A 333 2.46 -5.12 3.02
C VAL A 333 2.44 -3.60 2.80
N LEU A 334 2.48 -2.83 3.89
CA LEU A 334 2.44 -1.37 3.86
C LEU A 334 3.66 -0.76 3.14
N GLU A 335 4.85 -1.35 3.30
CA GLU A 335 6.10 -0.94 2.62
C GLU A 335 6.13 -1.33 1.15
N THR A 336 5.68 -2.55 0.83
CA THR A 336 5.83 -3.15 -0.50
C THR A 336 4.95 -2.47 -1.54
N GLY A 337 3.76 -1.98 -1.16
CA GLY A 337 2.88 -1.30 -2.12
C GLY A 337 1.64 -0.64 -1.54
N GLY A 338 1.52 -0.59 -0.20
CA GLY A 338 0.36 -0.09 0.51
C GLY A 338 -0.87 -1.00 0.42
N LEU A 339 -1.75 -0.88 1.41
CA LEU A 339 -3.06 -1.52 1.45
C LEU A 339 -4.06 -0.65 0.69
N LEU A 340 -4.58 -1.14 -0.44
CA LEU A 340 -5.64 -0.44 -1.17
C LEU A 340 -6.95 -0.52 -0.39
N LEU A 341 -7.52 0.63 -0.08
CA LEU A 341 -8.81 0.76 0.58
C LEU A 341 -9.93 0.76 -0.46
N ASP A 342 -11.05 0.12 -0.13
CA ASP A 342 -12.24 0.07 -0.97
C ASP A 342 -13.34 1.01 -0.45
N ALA A 343 -13.87 1.89 -1.29
CA ALA A 343 -14.96 2.77 -0.89
C ALA A 343 -16.30 2.05 -0.69
N ASP A 344 -16.46 0.84 -1.27
CA ASP A 344 -17.61 -0.04 -1.10
C ASP A 344 -17.19 -1.52 -1.17
N PRO A 345 -16.73 -2.10 -0.04
CA PRO A 345 -16.23 -3.47 0.01
C PRO A 345 -17.31 -4.54 -0.23
N THR A 346 -18.57 -4.13 -0.41
CA THR A 346 -19.68 -5.06 -0.71
C THR A 346 -19.83 -5.36 -2.21
N THR A 347 -19.05 -4.69 -3.06
CA THR A 347 -19.11 -4.87 -4.51
C THR A 347 -17.93 -5.70 -5.04
N GLU A 348 -18.04 -6.15 -6.30
CA GLU A 348 -16.92 -6.82 -6.97
C GLU A 348 -15.95 -5.77 -7.54
N GLY A 349 -14.75 -5.65 -6.97
CA GLY A 349 -13.69 -4.75 -7.45
C GLY A 349 -13.10 -3.94 -6.31
N HIS A 350 -12.47 -2.80 -6.63
CA HIS A 350 -12.12 -1.78 -5.66
C HIS A 350 -12.77 -0.47 -6.11
N ASP A 351 -13.75 -0.01 -5.34
CA ASP A 351 -14.48 1.21 -5.62
C ASP A 351 -13.72 2.45 -5.16
N CYS A 352 -13.84 3.48 -5.98
CA CYS A 352 -13.24 4.77 -5.74
C CYS A 352 -13.91 5.54 -4.62
N PHE A 353 -13.10 6.17 -3.77
CA PHE A 353 -13.61 7.12 -2.78
C PHE A 353 -14.25 8.31 -3.52
N PRO A 354 -15.55 8.59 -3.29
CA PRO A 354 -16.23 9.70 -3.95
C PRO A 354 -15.61 11.04 -3.53
N ASN A 355 -15.61 11.99 -4.47
CA ASN A 355 -15.16 13.34 -4.14
C ASN A 355 -16.14 14.02 -3.17
N SER A 356 -15.57 14.84 -2.30
CA SER A 356 -16.23 15.63 -1.28
C SER A 356 -16.99 14.81 -0.24
N THR A 357 -16.49 13.61 0.06
CA THR A 357 -17.04 12.68 1.05
C THR A 357 -15.96 12.34 2.07
N THR A 358 -16.33 12.23 3.35
CA THR A 358 -15.47 11.66 4.40
C THR A 358 -15.79 10.17 4.58
N ARG A 359 -14.76 9.33 4.64
CA ARG A 359 -14.83 7.91 4.99
C ARG A 359 -13.82 7.60 6.07
N TYR A 360 -14.09 6.58 6.88
CA TYR A 360 -13.24 6.23 7.99
C TYR A 360 -12.51 4.91 7.73
N CYS A 361 -11.30 4.81 8.27
CA CYS A 361 -10.47 3.62 8.26
C CYS A 361 -9.81 3.57 9.63
N ALA A 362 -9.95 2.47 10.33
CA ALA A 362 -9.40 2.28 11.66
C ALA A 362 -8.27 1.26 11.64
N MET A 363 -7.31 1.44 12.54
CA MET A 363 -6.20 0.51 12.77
C MET A 363 -6.08 0.24 14.26
N ALA A 364 -6.36 -1.00 14.66
CA ALA A 364 -6.09 -1.47 16.01
C ALA A 364 -4.80 -2.27 16.06
N TRP A 365 -4.10 -2.16 17.17
CA TRP A 365 -2.97 -3.00 17.53
C TRP A 365 -3.15 -3.53 18.96
N TRP A 366 -2.63 -4.73 19.22
CA TRP A 366 -2.64 -5.27 20.58
C TRP A 366 -1.50 -6.26 20.78
N LEU A 367 -1.07 -6.37 22.03
CA LEU A 367 -0.14 -7.40 22.46
C LEU A 367 -0.91 -8.47 23.25
N PRO A 368 -1.02 -9.72 22.78
CA PRO A 368 -1.78 -10.73 23.49
C PRO A 368 -1.21 -11.03 24.89
N ALA A 369 -2.07 -11.49 25.80
CA ALA A 369 -1.74 -11.60 27.23
C ALA A 369 -0.77 -12.74 27.58
N ASP A 370 -0.52 -13.68 26.67
CA ASP A 370 0.30 -14.88 26.87
C ASP A 370 1.73 -14.79 26.33
N HIS A 371 2.08 -13.69 25.65
CA HIS A 371 3.41 -13.40 25.10
C HIS A 371 4.09 -12.35 25.97
N ALA A 372 5.28 -12.62 26.55
CA ALA A 372 5.76 -11.73 27.61
C ALA A 372 7.28 -11.71 27.84
N ASN A 373 7.99 -12.83 27.74
CA ASN A 373 9.39 -12.85 28.16
C ASN A 373 10.34 -12.54 27.01
N GLU A 374 10.01 -13.04 25.82
CA GLU A 374 10.72 -12.99 24.56
C GLU A 374 10.79 -11.59 23.93
N ILE A 375 9.84 -10.70 24.24
CA ILE A 375 9.82 -9.32 23.70
C ILE A 375 10.46 -8.28 24.64
N GLN A 376 11.10 -8.72 25.72
CA GLN A 376 11.59 -7.80 26.73
C GLN A 376 12.70 -6.93 26.17
N THR A 377 12.65 -5.62 26.45
CA THR A 377 13.64 -4.64 25.99
C THR A 377 13.59 -4.26 24.51
N ASP A 378 12.86 -5.02 23.70
CA ASP A 378 12.57 -4.73 22.31
C ASP A 378 11.97 -3.34 22.07
N SER A 379 12.16 -2.87 20.85
CA SER A 379 11.53 -1.65 20.37
C SER A 379 11.22 -1.73 18.89
N VAL A 380 10.14 -1.05 18.50
CA VAL A 380 9.78 -0.81 17.10
C VAL A 380 9.38 0.65 16.91
N ALA A 381 9.82 1.23 15.79
CA ALA A 381 9.41 2.53 15.31
C ALA A 381 9.03 2.41 13.83
N PHE A 382 7.87 2.94 13.45
CA PHE A 382 7.37 2.90 12.09
C PHE A 382 6.62 4.19 11.73
N ASP A 383 6.59 4.51 10.45
CA ASP A 383 5.82 5.58 9.85
C ASP A 383 4.54 5.02 9.23
N MET A 384 3.51 5.85 9.16
CA MET A 384 2.25 5.57 8.46
C MET A 384 1.85 6.77 7.61
N GLY A 385 1.10 6.51 6.55
CA GLY A 385 0.59 7.54 5.65
C GLY A 385 -0.52 7.05 4.75
N PHE A 386 -1.01 7.97 3.92
CA PHE A 386 -1.97 7.67 2.87
C PHE A 386 -1.46 8.17 1.53
N TYR A 387 -1.63 7.35 0.51
CA TYR A 387 -1.38 7.68 -0.88
C TYR A 387 -2.70 7.71 -1.65
N THR A 388 -2.83 8.61 -2.63
CA THR A 388 -4.06 8.70 -3.43
C THR A 388 -3.80 8.92 -4.90
N GLU A 389 -4.60 8.28 -5.74
CA GLU A 389 -4.56 8.44 -7.21
C GLU A 389 -5.93 8.76 -7.79
N GLN A 390 -5.96 9.45 -8.94
CA GLN A 390 -7.22 9.84 -9.57
C GLN A 390 -7.91 8.66 -10.28
N CYS A 391 -9.17 8.41 -9.92
CA CYS A 391 -9.99 7.32 -10.43
C CYS A 391 -10.36 7.33 -11.92
N ARG A 392 -10.28 8.47 -12.60
CA ARG A 392 -10.83 8.58 -13.97
C ARG A 392 -10.09 7.69 -14.98
N HIS A 393 -8.79 7.49 -14.76
CA HIS A 393 -7.93 6.75 -15.68
C HIS A 393 -7.15 5.63 -14.99
N ASN A 394 -7.31 5.46 -13.68
CA ASN A 394 -6.64 4.46 -12.87
C ASN A 394 -7.73 3.56 -12.25
N THR A 395 -7.55 2.25 -12.33
CA THR A 395 -8.45 1.22 -11.79
C THR A 395 -8.10 0.83 -10.36
N GLY A 396 -6.95 1.25 -9.82
CA GLY A 396 -6.55 1.00 -8.43
C GLY A 396 -5.97 -0.41 -8.21
N VAL A 397 -6.50 -1.41 -8.92
CA VAL A 397 -5.96 -2.78 -9.07
C VAL A 397 -5.86 -3.13 -10.55
N GLY A 398 -4.86 -3.94 -10.93
CA GLY A 398 -4.66 -4.33 -12.33
C GLY A 398 -4.12 -3.22 -13.23
N ASP A 399 -3.66 -2.12 -12.63
CA ASP A 399 -2.92 -1.07 -13.33
C ASP A 399 -1.45 -1.45 -13.40
N VAL A 400 -0.85 -1.21 -14.57
CA VAL A 400 0.60 -1.30 -14.72
C VAL A 400 1.22 -0.07 -14.06
N ARG A 401 1.67 -0.25 -12.81
CA ARG A 401 2.32 0.78 -12.01
C ARG A 401 3.64 1.17 -12.66
N ARG A 402 3.97 2.46 -12.70
CA ARG A 402 5.27 2.91 -13.21
C ARG A 402 6.14 3.31 -12.03
N VAL A 403 7.23 2.59 -11.82
CA VAL A 403 8.26 2.94 -10.84
C VAL A 403 9.39 3.63 -11.59
N SER A 404 9.81 4.78 -11.10
CA SER A 404 10.87 5.56 -11.70
C SER A 404 12.06 5.61 -10.76
N LEU A 405 13.21 5.09 -11.21
CA LEU A 405 14.44 4.99 -10.42
C LEU A 405 15.50 5.91 -11.04
N GLY A 406 16.03 6.85 -10.28
CA GLY A 406 16.95 7.87 -10.79
C GLY A 406 18.42 7.50 -10.61
N SER A 407 19.28 8.53 -10.63
CA SER A 407 20.72 8.42 -10.46
C SER A 407 21.14 7.92 -9.08
N ASP A 408 20.41 8.28 -8.03
CA ASP A 408 20.76 7.94 -6.64
C ASP A 408 20.60 6.43 -6.42
N GLU A 409 19.54 5.84 -6.96
CA GLU A 409 19.32 4.39 -6.95
C GLU A 409 20.33 3.66 -7.85
N ALA A 410 20.68 4.22 -9.01
CA ALA A 410 21.69 3.63 -9.89
C ALA A 410 23.03 3.45 -9.15
N GLU A 411 23.51 4.51 -8.48
CA GLU A 411 24.76 4.49 -7.71
C GLU A 411 24.71 3.44 -6.59
N GLN A 412 23.56 3.23 -5.94
CA GLN A 412 23.42 2.23 -4.89
C GLN A 412 23.65 0.78 -5.38
N PHE A 413 23.26 0.48 -6.61
CA PHE A 413 23.41 -0.85 -7.20
C PHE A 413 24.71 -1.02 -8.00
N GLY A 414 25.60 -0.02 -7.97
CA GLY A 414 26.84 -0.01 -8.76
C GLY A 414 26.63 0.29 -10.24
N PHE A 415 25.49 0.89 -10.61
CA PHE A 415 25.21 1.35 -11.97
C PHE A 415 25.53 2.84 -12.11
N ALA A 416 25.80 3.26 -13.34
CA ALA A 416 25.74 4.65 -13.72
C ALA A 416 24.37 4.94 -14.35
N SER A 417 23.81 6.13 -14.12
CA SER A 417 22.63 6.60 -14.86
C SER A 417 23.02 7.51 -16.01
N ALA A 418 22.26 7.44 -17.11
CA ALA A 418 22.51 8.20 -18.32
C ALA A 418 21.23 8.81 -18.89
N SER A 419 21.19 10.14 -18.99
CA SER A 419 20.12 10.84 -19.71
C SER A 419 20.28 10.70 -21.23
N GLY A 420 19.22 10.37 -21.97
CA GLY A 420 19.22 10.30 -23.43
C GLY A 420 18.14 9.42 -24.05
N ASP A 421 18.54 8.63 -25.05
CA ASP A 421 17.67 7.74 -25.83
C ASP A 421 17.37 6.45 -25.05
N GLY A 422 16.71 6.59 -23.91
CA GLY A 422 16.17 5.51 -23.07
C GLY A 422 15.19 4.64 -23.83
N ALA A 423 15.04 3.39 -23.41
CA ALA A 423 14.06 2.49 -23.99
C ALA A 423 12.64 2.84 -23.51
N VAL A 424 12.55 3.43 -22.33
CA VAL A 424 11.40 4.00 -21.64
C VAL A 424 11.89 5.32 -21.01
N GLY A 425 11.02 6.34 -20.90
CA GLY A 425 11.43 7.61 -20.29
C GLY A 425 12.47 8.40 -21.09
N SER A 426 13.34 9.13 -20.38
CA SER A 426 14.37 10.00 -20.96
C SER A 426 15.81 9.61 -20.61
N GLY A 427 16.02 8.42 -20.05
CA GLY A 427 17.33 7.90 -19.65
C GLY A 427 17.35 6.37 -19.54
N TYR A 428 18.45 5.83 -19.01
CA TYR A 428 18.67 4.40 -18.75
C TYR A 428 19.78 4.22 -17.70
N TRP A 429 19.89 3.01 -17.16
CA TRP A 429 21.06 2.62 -16.38
C TRP A 429 22.06 1.89 -17.26
N THR A 430 23.34 2.06 -16.96
CA THR A 430 24.46 1.51 -17.72
C THR A 430 25.56 1.04 -16.78
N ASP A 431 26.43 0.22 -17.32
CA ASP A 431 27.65 -0.27 -16.68
C ASP A 431 28.52 0.88 -16.12
N ASP A 432 29.04 0.73 -14.90
CA ASP A 432 29.93 1.71 -14.25
C ASP A 432 31.31 1.12 -13.96
N ASP A 433 32.23 1.35 -14.89
CA ASP A 433 33.64 0.96 -14.80
C ASP A 433 34.37 1.47 -13.52
N ASP A 434 33.85 2.53 -12.87
CA ASP A 434 34.48 3.19 -11.72
C ASP A 434 33.91 2.72 -10.37
N GLN A 435 32.78 1.99 -10.33
CA GLN A 435 32.14 1.50 -9.10
C GLN A 435 32.45 0.03 -8.79
N THR A 436 33.57 -0.19 -8.10
CA THR A 436 33.69 -1.37 -7.24
C THR A 436 32.89 -1.08 -5.98
N ASN A 437 31.70 -1.66 -5.82
CA ASN A 437 30.81 -1.55 -4.65
C ASN A 437 31.62 -1.53 -3.33
N SER A 438 31.98 -0.36 -2.78
CA SER A 438 33.12 -0.27 -1.84
C SER A 438 32.74 -0.32 -0.35
N ASP A 439 31.45 -0.36 -0.03
CA ASP A 439 30.94 -0.27 1.35
C ASP A 439 30.25 -1.55 1.87
N GLU A 440 30.21 -2.64 1.09
CA GLU A 440 29.68 -3.96 1.50
C GLU A 440 30.79 -4.95 1.92
N PRO A 441 30.54 -5.88 2.88
CA PRO A 441 31.54 -6.86 3.35
C PRO A 441 32.00 -7.88 2.30
N ASP A 442 31.23 -8.07 1.21
CA ASP A 442 31.58 -8.95 0.10
C ASP A 442 31.21 -8.27 -1.23
N PRO A 443 32.06 -7.38 -1.76
CA PRO A 443 31.76 -6.61 -2.95
C PRO A 443 31.86 -7.55 -4.15
N GLY A 444 30.72 -8.12 -4.54
CA GLY A 444 30.55 -8.70 -5.86
C GLY A 444 30.99 -7.64 -6.86
N ASN A 445 32.08 -7.88 -7.58
CA ASN A 445 32.63 -6.91 -8.52
C ASN A 445 31.75 -6.76 -9.77
N TYR A 446 30.43 -6.91 -9.69
CA TYR A 446 29.56 -7.00 -10.86
C TYR A 446 28.20 -6.37 -10.54
N GLU A 447 27.60 -5.78 -11.57
CA GLU A 447 26.38 -4.99 -11.47
C GLU A 447 25.18 -5.92 -11.30
N GLN A 448 24.35 -5.64 -10.30
CA GLN A 448 23.13 -6.38 -10.04
C GLN A 448 22.13 -5.48 -9.35
N PHE A 449 20.86 -5.60 -9.73
CA PHE A 449 19.78 -5.02 -8.96
C PHE A 449 18.66 -6.04 -8.77
N TYR A 450 17.91 -5.83 -7.70
CA TYR A 450 16.85 -6.72 -7.23
C TYR A 450 15.52 -6.00 -7.35
N ILE A 451 14.51 -6.71 -7.82
CA ILE A 451 13.11 -6.29 -7.82
C ILE A 451 12.32 -7.34 -7.04
N GLY A 452 11.85 -6.98 -5.84
CA GLY A 452 11.12 -7.88 -4.95
C GLY A 452 11.52 -7.70 -3.51
N THR A 453 11.11 -8.61 -2.63
CA THR A 453 11.23 -8.48 -1.16
C THR A 453 12.64 -8.71 -0.63
N PHE A 454 13.65 -8.71 -1.50
CA PHE A 454 15.04 -8.97 -1.16
C PHE A 454 15.85 -7.69 -1.35
N TYR A 455 16.20 -7.08 -0.21
CA TYR A 455 17.13 -5.96 -0.03
C TYR A 455 16.64 -4.53 -0.33
N PHE A 456 15.73 -4.26 -1.27
CA PHE A 456 15.26 -2.88 -1.53
C PHE A 456 13.82 -2.82 -2.09
N ASP A 457 12.97 -1.99 -1.46
CA ASP A 457 11.54 -1.85 -1.78
C ASP A 457 11.29 -0.98 -3.01
N PHE A 458 11.48 -1.61 -4.16
CA PHE A 458 10.85 -1.16 -5.40
C PHE A 458 9.80 -2.18 -5.83
N ALA A 459 9.04 -2.80 -4.92
CA ALA A 459 8.24 -3.98 -5.22
C ALA A 459 6.72 -3.70 -5.22
N PRO A 460 6.16 -2.90 -6.14
CA PRO A 460 4.75 -2.51 -6.09
C PRO A 460 3.78 -3.66 -6.49
N LEU A 461 4.23 -4.91 -6.53
CA LEU A 461 3.40 -6.08 -6.80
C LEU A 461 3.12 -6.82 -5.48
N PRO A 462 1.87 -7.25 -5.22
CA PRO A 462 1.57 -8.10 -4.08
C PRO A 462 2.34 -9.42 -4.18
N PRO A 463 2.57 -10.16 -3.07
CA PRO A 463 3.24 -11.46 -3.13
C PRO A 463 2.61 -12.39 -4.16
N PHE A 464 3.43 -13.02 -5.00
CA PHE A 464 2.98 -13.87 -6.10
C PHE A 464 3.87 -15.12 -6.28
N THR A 465 3.32 -16.12 -6.94
CA THR A 465 3.99 -17.38 -7.29
C THR A 465 4.54 -17.35 -8.72
N VAL A 466 5.47 -18.24 -9.05
CA VAL A 466 5.95 -18.40 -10.44
C VAL A 466 4.78 -18.68 -11.39
N GLY A 467 3.77 -19.40 -10.92
CA GLY A 467 2.55 -19.74 -11.65
C GLY A 467 1.67 -18.57 -12.03
N GLU A 468 1.79 -17.44 -11.34
CA GLU A 468 0.97 -16.24 -11.53
C GLU A 468 1.66 -15.20 -12.42
N ILE A 469 2.91 -15.42 -12.83
CA ILE A 469 3.61 -14.53 -13.76
C ILE A 469 2.95 -14.63 -15.15
N GLU A 470 2.31 -13.57 -15.62
CA GLU A 470 1.80 -13.48 -16.99
C GLU A 470 2.95 -13.22 -17.97
N SER A 471 3.79 -12.22 -17.68
CA SER A 471 4.94 -11.89 -18.53
C SER A 471 6.06 -11.19 -17.77
N VAL A 472 7.28 -11.41 -18.25
CA VAL A 472 8.46 -10.62 -17.87
C VAL A 472 9.09 -10.10 -19.15
N ARG A 473 9.39 -8.82 -19.19
CA ARG A 473 10.17 -8.19 -20.26
C ARG A 473 11.22 -7.27 -19.68
N TYR A 474 12.32 -7.13 -20.38
CA TYR A 474 13.31 -6.10 -20.10
C TYR A 474 14.06 -5.75 -21.38
N ARG A 475 14.72 -4.60 -21.39
CA ARG A 475 15.46 -4.14 -22.57
C ARG A 475 16.90 -3.95 -22.23
N THR A 476 17.76 -4.42 -23.13
CA THR A 476 19.19 -4.16 -23.06
C THR A 476 19.66 -3.52 -24.35
N ARG A 477 20.70 -2.70 -24.27
CA ARG A 477 21.47 -2.26 -25.45
C ARG A 477 22.93 -2.57 -25.18
N ARG A 478 23.60 -3.17 -26.15
CA ARG A 478 25.01 -3.55 -26.02
C ARG A 478 25.86 -2.80 -27.02
N ASP A 479 27.09 -2.50 -26.65
CA ASP A 479 28.03 -1.81 -27.53
C ASP A 479 28.56 -2.71 -28.66
N SER A 480 28.86 -2.08 -29.80
CA SER A 480 29.59 -2.70 -30.90
C SER A 480 30.92 -3.32 -30.45
N GLY A 481 30.97 -4.64 -30.38
CA GLY A 481 32.17 -5.40 -30.02
C GLY A 481 31.99 -6.29 -28.79
N VAL A 482 30.92 -6.08 -28.02
CA VAL A 482 30.52 -6.97 -26.92
C VAL A 482 29.83 -8.22 -27.50
N PRO A 483 30.33 -9.44 -27.21
CA PRO A 483 29.70 -10.68 -27.64
C PRO A 483 28.28 -10.83 -27.09
N LEU A 484 27.43 -11.58 -27.81
CA LEU A 484 26.16 -12.03 -27.27
C LEU A 484 26.43 -12.99 -26.10
N GLY A 485 25.61 -12.93 -25.06
CA GLY A 485 25.76 -13.69 -23.81
C GLY A 485 26.47 -12.93 -22.70
N LYS A 486 26.88 -11.69 -22.97
CA LYS A 486 27.46 -10.77 -21.98
C LYS A 486 26.55 -9.59 -21.69
N GLU A 487 25.27 -9.64 -22.03
CA GLU A 487 24.27 -8.64 -21.65
C GLU A 487 23.76 -8.89 -20.21
N PHE A 488 23.01 -7.93 -19.65
CA PHE A 488 22.24 -8.18 -18.43
C PHE A 488 21.28 -9.34 -18.63
N PHE A 489 21.20 -10.25 -17.66
CA PHE A 489 20.29 -11.38 -17.66
C PHE A 489 19.29 -11.27 -16.50
N ALA A 490 18.23 -12.08 -16.55
CA ALA A 490 17.20 -12.12 -15.51
C ALA A 490 17.26 -13.42 -14.69
N GLU A 491 16.94 -13.33 -13.41
CA GLU A 491 16.79 -14.45 -12.50
C GLU A 491 15.50 -14.33 -11.68
N ILE A 492 14.89 -15.46 -11.34
CA ILE A 492 13.78 -15.58 -10.40
C ILE A 492 14.26 -16.43 -9.22
N TRP A 493 14.20 -15.86 -8.02
CA TRP A 493 14.55 -16.50 -6.77
C TRP A 493 13.25 -16.85 -6.05
N THR A 494 13.08 -18.08 -5.60
CA THR A 494 11.89 -18.48 -4.83
C THR A 494 12.14 -18.49 -3.33
N THR A 495 11.07 -18.43 -2.53
CA THR A 495 11.15 -18.46 -1.06
C THR A 495 11.47 -19.87 -0.55
N VAL A 496 12.31 -19.95 0.50
CA VAL A 496 12.70 -21.23 1.13
C VAL A 496 11.48 -22.00 1.66
N ASP A 497 10.55 -21.32 2.33
CA ASP A 497 9.38 -21.97 2.96
C ASP A 497 8.42 -22.62 1.96
N SER A 498 8.43 -22.14 0.72
CA SER A 498 7.64 -22.71 -0.37
C SER A 498 8.29 -23.93 -1.03
N ASP A 499 9.55 -24.24 -0.70
CA ASP A 499 10.32 -25.33 -1.30
C ASP A 499 10.71 -26.39 -0.26
N PRO A 500 10.22 -27.65 -0.36
CA PRO A 500 10.60 -28.71 0.56
C PRO A 500 12.07 -29.17 0.41
N ASN A 501 12.79 -28.70 -0.60
CA ASN A 501 14.19 -29.02 -0.84
C ASN A 501 14.95 -27.81 -1.43
N PRO A 502 15.17 -26.77 -0.61
CA PRO A 502 15.80 -25.53 -1.06
C PRO A 502 17.26 -25.77 -1.49
N ASP A 503 17.69 -25.07 -2.53
CA ASP A 503 19.05 -25.16 -3.05
C ASP A 503 20.05 -24.39 -2.18
N ALA A 504 19.58 -23.37 -1.47
CA ALA A 504 20.38 -22.57 -0.55
C ALA A 504 19.60 -22.27 0.74
N GLY A 505 20.32 -21.86 1.81
CA GLY A 505 19.69 -21.50 3.08
C GLY A 505 18.84 -20.21 3.03
N TYR A 506 18.91 -19.45 1.93
CA TYR A 506 18.29 -18.12 1.81
C TYR A 506 17.38 -17.97 0.57
N TYR A 507 17.28 -18.98 -0.29
CA TYR A 507 16.29 -19.09 -1.37
C TYR A 507 15.93 -20.55 -1.63
N GLY A 508 14.73 -20.81 -2.13
CA GLY A 508 14.25 -22.13 -2.52
C GLY A 508 14.94 -22.62 -3.80
N LYS A 509 14.56 -22.04 -4.94
CA LYS A 509 15.08 -22.32 -6.28
C LYS A 509 15.60 -21.05 -6.92
N LEU A 510 16.59 -21.20 -7.81
CA LEU A 510 17.13 -20.11 -8.63
C LEU A 510 16.94 -20.44 -10.11
N LEU A 511 16.01 -19.75 -10.76
CA LEU A 511 15.75 -19.86 -12.19
C LEU A 511 16.45 -18.72 -12.93
N GLN A 512 17.34 -19.03 -13.86
CA GLN A 512 18.12 -18.04 -14.61
C GLN A 512 17.75 -18.06 -16.10
N ALA A 513 17.68 -16.89 -16.72
CA ALA A 513 17.42 -16.71 -18.13
C ALA A 513 18.47 -15.81 -18.80
N LEU A 514 19.40 -16.44 -19.53
CA LEU A 514 20.46 -15.76 -20.27
C LEU A 514 19.97 -15.28 -21.65
N PRO A 515 20.29 -14.04 -22.05
CA PRO A 515 19.99 -13.52 -23.38
C PRO A 515 20.45 -14.40 -24.54
N GLU A 516 21.65 -14.99 -24.47
CA GLU A 516 22.18 -15.83 -25.55
C GLU A 516 21.41 -17.13 -25.79
N ASP A 517 20.77 -17.65 -24.75
CA ASP A 517 20.04 -18.92 -24.77
C ASP A 517 18.55 -18.75 -25.11
N SER A 518 18.12 -17.51 -25.38
CA SER A 518 16.75 -17.21 -25.79
C SER A 518 16.39 -17.88 -27.12
N PHE A 519 15.12 -18.19 -27.33
CA PHE A 519 14.64 -18.65 -28.63
C PHE A 519 14.48 -17.49 -29.62
N ASP A 520 14.70 -17.80 -30.91
CA ASP A 520 14.61 -16.87 -32.03
C ASP A 520 15.44 -15.57 -31.82
N THR A 521 16.66 -15.71 -31.30
CA THR A 521 17.54 -14.58 -30.95
C THR A 521 17.88 -13.68 -32.14
N ASP A 522 17.52 -12.41 -32.01
CA ASP A 522 17.81 -11.27 -32.89
C ASP A 522 18.20 -10.07 -32.02
N ALA A 523 19.50 -9.93 -31.77
CA ALA A 523 20.08 -8.95 -30.86
C ALA A 523 21.19 -8.12 -31.55
N PRO A 524 20.84 -7.17 -32.43
CA PRO A 524 21.82 -6.25 -33.02
C PRO A 524 22.55 -5.43 -31.94
N ALA A 525 23.84 -5.15 -32.16
CA ALA A 525 24.58 -4.22 -31.31
C ALA A 525 24.14 -2.77 -31.61
N ASP A 526 24.36 -1.89 -30.63
CA ASP A 526 24.03 -0.45 -30.67
C ASP A 526 22.52 -0.15 -30.83
N GLU A 527 21.64 -1.13 -30.57
CA GLU A 527 20.18 -1.02 -30.62
C GLU A 527 19.54 -1.60 -29.36
N TRP A 528 18.39 -1.04 -28.94
CA TRP A 528 17.60 -1.59 -27.84
C TRP A 528 16.93 -2.91 -28.25
N VAL A 529 17.25 -3.97 -27.52
CA VAL A 529 16.72 -5.32 -27.72
C VAL A 529 15.75 -5.64 -26.58
N THR A 530 14.53 -6.09 -26.91
CA THR A 530 13.56 -6.54 -25.90
C THR A 530 13.64 -8.05 -25.72
N TRP A 531 13.96 -8.47 -24.50
CA TRP A 531 13.90 -9.85 -24.02
C TRP A 531 12.56 -10.06 -23.34
N ARG A 532 11.92 -11.22 -23.57
CA ARG A 532 10.55 -11.42 -23.11
C ARG A 532 10.16 -12.87 -22.94
N THR A 533 9.19 -13.18 -22.08
CA THR A 533 8.76 -14.57 -21.86
C THR A 533 7.76 -15.07 -22.91
N GLU A 534 7.07 -14.17 -23.61
CA GLU A 534 6.09 -14.52 -24.63
C GLU A 534 6.74 -15.02 -25.93
N SER A 535 6.02 -15.87 -26.66
CA SER A 535 6.50 -16.44 -27.92
C SER A 535 6.89 -15.39 -28.96
N GLY A 536 8.09 -15.53 -29.54
CA GLY A 536 8.60 -14.72 -30.65
C GLY A 536 10.12 -14.50 -30.55
N SER A 537 10.67 -13.55 -31.30
CA SER A 537 12.11 -13.21 -31.27
C SER A 537 12.62 -12.84 -29.88
N ASN A 538 13.78 -13.34 -29.44
CA ASN A 538 14.32 -13.08 -28.10
C ASN A 538 13.39 -13.58 -26.98
N GLN A 539 12.76 -14.74 -27.17
CA GLN A 539 11.96 -15.37 -26.13
C GLN A 539 12.87 -15.99 -25.07
N LEU A 540 12.78 -15.51 -23.84
CA LEU A 540 13.52 -16.00 -22.69
C LEU A 540 13.24 -17.48 -22.42
N THR A 541 14.31 -18.20 -22.16
CA THR A 541 14.32 -19.58 -21.68
C THR A 541 14.97 -19.61 -20.30
N TRP A 542 14.46 -20.46 -19.42
CA TRP A 542 14.85 -20.53 -18.02
C TRP A 542 15.55 -21.86 -17.71
N TYR A 543 16.47 -21.81 -16.75
CA TYR A 543 17.26 -22.94 -16.26
C TYR A 543 17.39 -22.89 -14.74
N ASP A 544 17.29 -24.04 -14.08
CA ASP A 544 17.55 -24.15 -12.64
C ASP A 544 19.06 -24.33 -12.40
N THR A 545 19.66 -23.35 -11.73
CA THR A 545 21.11 -23.26 -11.53
C THR A 545 21.66 -24.24 -10.50
N ALA A 546 20.87 -25.13 -9.90
CA ALA A 546 21.34 -26.18 -8.99
C ALA A 546 21.14 -27.60 -9.56
N ARG A 547 20.25 -27.78 -10.54
CA ARG A 547 19.79 -29.11 -11.01
C ARG A 547 20.39 -29.58 -12.33
N ASP A 548 21.04 -28.71 -13.09
CA ASP A 548 21.63 -29.07 -14.40
C ASP A 548 23.05 -29.67 -14.33
N TYR A 549 23.53 -30.03 -13.13
CA TYR A 549 24.93 -30.45 -12.91
C TYR A 549 25.10 -31.96 -12.93
N GLY A 550 24.92 -32.56 -14.10
CA GLY A 550 25.18 -33.98 -14.36
C GLY A 550 26.67 -34.38 -14.38
N THR A 551 27.50 -34.00 -13.41
CA THR A 551 28.87 -34.58 -13.30
C THR A 551 29.24 -35.05 -11.90
N SER A 552 29.70 -36.29 -11.82
CA SER A 552 30.07 -37.01 -10.60
C SER A 552 31.40 -36.53 -9.97
N ASP A 553 31.98 -35.44 -10.48
CA ASP A 553 33.38 -35.09 -10.25
C ASP A 553 33.57 -33.81 -9.40
N GLY A 554 32.48 -33.22 -8.88
CA GLY A 554 32.53 -32.25 -7.77
C GLY A 554 33.26 -30.94 -8.06
N ASN A 555 33.59 -30.63 -9.32
CA ASN A 555 34.08 -29.32 -9.76
C ASN A 555 34.11 -29.19 -11.30
N PRO A 556 33.09 -28.60 -11.96
CA PRO A 556 33.28 -28.06 -13.33
C PRO A 556 32.51 -26.74 -13.64
N PRO A 557 32.83 -26.03 -14.76
CA PRO A 557 32.56 -24.60 -15.00
C PRO A 557 31.12 -24.31 -15.49
N PRO A 558 30.70 -23.02 -15.54
CA PRO A 558 29.34 -22.65 -15.95
C PRO A 558 29.08 -23.04 -17.41
N TYR A 559 27.94 -23.66 -17.66
CA TYR A 559 27.59 -24.28 -18.94
C TYR A 559 26.92 -23.24 -19.86
N TYR A 560 27.72 -22.45 -20.60
CA TYR A 560 27.23 -21.50 -21.61
C TYR A 560 26.83 -22.20 -22.92
N GLY A 561 25.65 -21.86 -23.46
CA GLY A 561 25.33 -22.02 -24.88
C GLY A 561 24.72 -23.37 -25.30
N GLN A 562 23.54 -23.72 -24.79
CA GLN A 562 22.66 -24.67 -25.49
C GLN A 562 21.26 -24.09 -25.69
N ASP A 563 20.75 -24.23 -26.92
CA ASP A 563 19.38 -23.93 -27.38
C ASP A 563 18.28 -24.76 -26.64
N THR A 564 18.44 -25.11 -25.36
CA THR A 564 17.67 -26.15 -24.65
C THR A 564 17.17 -25.72 -23.27
N GLY A 565 16.54 -24.55 -23.16
CA GLY A 565 15.89 -24.11 -21.93
C GLY A 565 14.38 -24.27 -21.96
N ALA A 566 13.76 -24.15 -20.79
CA ALA A 566 12.31 -24.23 -20.64
C ALA A 566 11.69 -22.82 -20.78
N THR A 567 10.57 -22.68 -21.48
CA THR A 567 9.85 -21.40 -21.50
C THR A 567 9.16 -21.14 -20.15
N LEU A 568 8.73 -19.90 -19.89
CA LEU A 568 7.90 -19.60 -18.72
C LEU A 568 6.66 -20.52 -18.65
N SER A 569 6.01 -20.78 -19.79
CA SER A 569 4.85 -21.67 -19.84
C SER A 569 5.20 -23.13 -19.51
N ASP A 570 6.43 -23.58 -19.78
CA ASP A 570 6.88 -24.93 -19.45
C ASP A 570 7.05 -25.08 -17.93
N ILE A 571 7.76 -24.14 -17.29
CA ILE A 571 8.01 -24.15 -15.84
C ILE A 571 6.72 -23.95 -15.02
N GLN A 572 5.71 -23.26 -15.60
CA GLN A 572 4.39 -23.06 -15.00
C GLN A 572 3.42 -24.23 -15.19
N SER A 573 3.86 -25.32 -15.82
CA SER A 573 2.99 -26.45 -16.11
C SER A 573 2.44 -27.09 -14.83
N THR A 574 1.14 -27.40 -14.83
CA THR A 574 0.44 -28.06 -13.70
C THR A 574 0.71 -29.58 -13.62
N GLY A 575 1.54 -30.11 -14.51
CA GLY A 575 1.97 -31.50 -14.56
C GLY A 575 3.32 -31.70 -13.88
N SER A 576 3.92 -32.87 -14.07
CA SER A 576 5.28 -33.10 -13.62
C SER A 576 6.31 -32.47 -14.55
N PHE A 577 6.72 -31.24 -14.23
CA PHE A 577 7.88 -30.64 -14.88
C PHE A 577 9.16 -31.35 -14.41
N GLN A 578 9.98 -31.79 -15.36
CA GLN A 578 11.28 -32.41 -15.09
C GLN A 578 12.32 -31.97 -16.12
N TRP A 579 13.53 -31.66 -15.68
CA TRP A 579 14.57 -31.10 -16.54
C TRP A 579 15.05 -32.06 -17.64
N SER A 580 14.96 -33.38 -17.39
CA SER A 580 15.34 -34.40 -18.38
C SER A 580 14.54 -34.35 -19.70
N ASP A 581 13.42 -33.64 -19.73
CA ASP A 581 12.61 -33.45 -20.94
C ASP A 581 13.17 -32.33 -21.85
N TYR A 582 13.99 -31.43 -21.29
CA TYR A 582 14.55 -30.26 -21.97
C TYR A 582 16.07 -30.41 -22.18
N VAL A 583 16.79 -30.88 -21.16
CA VAL A 583 18.26 -31.05 -21.19
C VAL A 583 18.63 -32.53 -21.12
N SER A 584 19.43 -32.99 -22.10
CA SER A 584 19.93 -34.36 -22.10
C SER A 584 20.89 -34.59 -20.94
N ASP A 585 20.65 -35.67 -20.17
CA ASP A 585 21.40 -36.06 -18.95
C ASP A 585 21.05 -35.26 -17.67
N ALA A 586 20.04 -34.38 -17.71
CA ALA A 586 19.52 -33.71 -16.51
C ALA A 586 18.71 -34.66 -15.61
N GLU A 587 18.49 -34.24 -14.36
CA GLU A 587 17.73 -35.01 -13.38
C GLU A 587 16.29 -35.28 -13.82
N THR A 588 15.79 -36.47 -13.48
CA THR A 588 14.39 -36.88 -13.72
C THR A 588 13.49 -36.57 -12.53
N THR A 589 13.92 -35.67 -11.64
CA THR A 589 13.15 -35.29 -10.45
C THR A 589 12.06 -34.32 -10.89
N GLU A 590 10.81 -34.65 -10.56
CA GLU A 590 9.68 -33.76 -10.81
C GLU A 590 9.72 -32.59 -9.82
N ILE A 591 9.56 -31.35 -10.32
CA ILE A 591 9.59 -30.12 -9.52
C ILE A 591 8.36 -29.29 -9.88
N ASN A 592 7.69 -28.77 -8.85
CA ASN A 592 6.54 -27.89 -9.03
C ASN A 592 6.97 -26.44 -8.82
N TYR A 593 7.53 -25.80 -9.85
CA TYR A 593 7.89 -24.39 -9.78
C TYR A 593 6.65 -23.50 -9.70
N ARG A 594 5.53 -23.91 -10.32
CA ARG A 594 4.29 -23.14 -10.40
C ARG A 594 3.84 -22.61 -9.03
N ASP A 595 3.86 -23.46 -8.01
CA ASP A 595 3.33 -23.14 -6.69
C ASP A 595 4.38 -22.48 -5.76
N MET A 596 5.62 -22.29 -6.23
CA MET A 596 6.66 -21.65 -5.44
C MET A 596 6.46 -20.13 -5.45
N GLN A 597 6.54 -19.53 -4.26
CA GLN A 597 6.45 -18.10 -4.09
C GLN A 597 7.72 -17.43 -4.62
N VAL A 598 7.57 -16.35 -5.39
CA VAL A 598 8.69 -15.53 -5.85
C VAL A 598 9.16 -14.67 -4.69
N LYS A 599 10.42 -14.84 -4.31
CA LYS A 599 11.09 -14.01 -3.31
C LYS A 599 11.57 -12.71 -3.95
N THR A 600 12.28 -12.81 -5.07
CA THR A 600 12.74 -11.65 -5.82
C THR A 600 13.02 -12.03 -7.27
N MET A 601 12.94 -11.04 -8.15
CA MET A 601 13.62 -11.09 -9.45
C MET A 601 14.94 -10.32 -9.34
N ARG A 602 15.95 -10.77 -10.07
CA ARG A 602 17.28 -10.14 -10.10
C ARG A 602 17.67 -9.93 -11.55
N PHE A 603 18.25 -8.78 -11.84
CA PHE A 603 18.84 -8.49 -13.14
C PHE A 603 20.31 -8.16 -12.92
N ALA A 604 21.19 -8.89 -13.59
CA ALA A 604 22.61 -8.88 -13.24
C ALA A 604 23.53 -9.14 -14.42
N VAL A 605 24.80 -8.82 -14.20
CA VAL A 605 25.95 -9.25 -14.98
C VAL A 605 26.58 -10.47 -14.32
N GLY A 606 27.21 -11.33 -15.12
CA GLY A 606 27.91 -12.50 -14.63
C GLY A 606 29.22 -12.13 -13.95
N SER A 607 29.43 -12.67 -12.74
CA SER A 607 30.65 -12.47 -11.95
C SER A 607 31.95 -12.89 -12.66
N ASP A 608 31.87 -13.78 -13.63
CA ASP A 608 33.01 -14.25 -14.42
C ASP A 608 33.39 -13.31 -15.60
N TRP A 609 32.54 -12.35 -15.98
CA TRP A 609 32.80 -11.44 -17.12
C TRP A 609 32.43 -9.97 -16.91
N TYR A 610 32.20 -9.55 -15.68
CA TYR A 610 31.95 -8.14 -15.37
C TYR A 610 33.00 -7.18 -15.99
N GLN A 611 34.28 -7.54 -15.97
CA GLN A 611 35.37 -6.69 -16.50
C GLN A 611 35.32 -6.47 -18.02
N ASP A 612 34.52 -7.28 -18.72
CA ASP A 612 34.34 -7.22 -20.18
C ASP A 612 32.88 -6.92 -20.54
N HIS A 613 32.03 -6.57 -19.56
CA HIS A 613 30.68 -6.09 -19.79
C HIS A 613 30.73 -4.67 -20.34
N SER A 614 29.71 -4.31 -21.09
CA SER A 614 29.43 -2.95 -21.53
C SER A 614 28.05 -2.99 -22.16
N GLY A 615 27.08 -2.48 -21.42
CA GLY A 615 25.68 -2.54 -21.82
C GLY A 615 24.81 -1.65 -20.96
N ASP A 616 23.64 -1.36 -21.52
CA ASP A 616 22.59 -0.56 -20.93
C ASP A 616 21.41 -1.47 -20.60
N ILE A 617 20.66 -1.14 -19.54
CA ILE A 617 19.40 -1.78 -19.16
C ILE A 617 18.33 -0.73 -18.89
N ASP A 618 17.10 -1.04 -19.32
CA ASP A 618 15.93 -0.20 -19.09
C ASP A 618 14.62 -0.97 -19.34
N GLY A 619 13.48 -0.38 -18.96
CA GLY A 619 12.15 -0.80 -19.37
C GLY A 619 11.78 -2.20 -18.91
N ILE A 620 12.07 -2.52 -17.65
CA ILE A 620 11.71 -3.80 -17.04
C ILE A 620 10.21 -3.79 -16.77
N GLU A 621 9.49 -4.79 -17.29
CA GLU A 621 8.05 -4.94 -17.18
C GLU A 621 7.75 -6.33 -16.60
N ILE A 622 7.01 -6.38 -15.51
CA ILE A 622 6.47 -7.63 -14.94
C ILE A 622 4.95 -7.50 -14.91
N ARG A 623 4.24 -8.51 -15.40
CA ARG A 623 2.78 -8.61 -15.32
C ARG A 623 2.37 -9.92 -14.69
N LEU A 624 1.30 -9.89 -13.93
CA LEU A 624 0.69 -11.04 -13.27
C LEU A 624 -0.65 -11.40 -13.94
N GLU A 625 -1.06 -12.66 -13.82
CA GLU A 625 -2.35 -13.15 -14.33
C GLU A 625 -3.56 -12.45 -13.66
N SER A 626 -3.37 -11.86 -12.47
CA SER A 626 -4.36 -11.00 -11.80
C SER A 626 -4.68 -9.72 -12.57
N GLY A 627 -3.79 -9.32 -13.49
CA GLY A 627 -3.80 -8.04 -14.18
C GLY A 627 -2.83 -7.02 -13.57
N ASP A 628 -2.31 -7.26 -12.36
CA ASP A 628 -1.33 -6.38 -11.74
C ASP A 628 -0.04 -6.37 -12.54
N GLY A 629 0.62 -5.22 -12.60
CA GLY A 629 1.87 -5.10 -13.31
C GLY A 629 2.70 -3.93 -12.83
N VAL A 630 3.98 -3.98 -13.17
CA VAL A 630 4.93 -2.90 -12.91
C VAL A 630 5.82 -2.70 -14.12
N ILE A 631 6.11 -1.43 -14.43
CA ILE A 631 7.16 -1.01 -15.35
C ILE A 631 8.16 -0.18 -14.55
N TYR A 632 9.41 -0.62 -14.52
CA TYR A 632 10.54 0.17 -14.03
C TYR A 632 11.11 0.99 -15.19
N ASP A 633 11.12 2.30 -14.98
CA ASP A 633 11.70 3.33 -15.82
C ASP A 633 13.00 3.77 -15.17
N LEU A 634 14.13 3.29 -15.71
CA LEU A 634 15.45 3.54 -15.15
C LEU A 634 15.98 4.85 -15.73
N GLU A 635 16.12 5.89 -14.90
CA GLU A 635 16.36 7.29 -15.25
C GLU A 635 15.19 7.92 -16.07
N PRO A 636 14.06 8.27 -15.42
CA PRO A 636 12.85 8.79 -16.07
C PRO A 636 13.00 10.13 -16.82
#